data_AF-A0A930AQR3-F1
#
_entry.id   AF-A0A930AQR3-F1
#
_cell.length_a   1.000
_cell.length_b   1.000
_cell.length_c   1.000
_cell.angle_alpha   90.00
_cell.angle_beta   90.00
_cell.angle_gamma   90.00
#
_symmetry.space_group_name_H-M   'P 1'
#
loop_
_entity.id
_entity.type
_entity.pdbx_description
1 polymer ?
#
loop_
_entity_poly.entity_id
_entity_poly.type
_entity_poly.pdbx_seq_one_letter_code
_entity_poly.pdbx_strand_id
1 'polypeptide(L)'
;MTNERDFIPDPNYVAADPEKEKLLLDLACMITNRIKAKLTHSVKTEDPEYWMLDEVLTKEEVKFMLSFKKTRVGYKPEVLAKKNNMTLEETQKMIDHLCWIGLIEMNRENPENEKQYNVPIFVPGSAEFMMMNDELTAAHPNLATFFNLMTQMPLEPVTPMVPLGGGGIGMHVIPVEKAIEHVNQSVSVEHLSHWLDKYDKYSISQCTCRRQQEMRGEGSGEINGEFCIGVGDMAEYQVDRGRAHYVSYDEVLEILKRGERHGFVHQITNIDGEGKIVGICNCAPGVCNALRTSQLYNTPNLSRSAYRAHVEKEKCVACGKCVEVCPVGAAKLGQKLCTSLGAIKYPTTLLPDETEWGEDHWNPDYRETSKINCYDTGTAPCKTACPAHLAVQGYVKMASEGRFMDALKLIKQDNPFPAVCGAICNRRCEDACTRGKVDQPIAIDEIKKYIAAQELNAETRFVPLCEKDDGGMWSDEYKIAIIGAGPAGLSAAYYLRMHGYPVTVFEKESRAGGMLLNGIPSFRLEKDIIEAEIDVLRQMGVEFKYNIEIGKDTTIPSLRSEGYKAFYIAIGAQGGRKTGVPGEDANGVQTGVEFLRKANNEALRHALEGDVVVIGGGNVAVDVARTAVRLTEGKVTMLCLEGEKEMPAARDEVLEAKEEDISVMNGWGPKEILTENGNVTGVVFKKCLSVKDADGKFNPQYDENETITVPCKNVLLSIGQSIEWGKLLEGTKVELNRNNTAKADPVTLQTADPDIFVGGDVYTGPRFAIDAIAAGRIVEDSINRFVHPGQSMTINRDLRHFIELNKDNVVLEEFDTAKRQIPGHKQGNPKATFNDMRLAFTDEQVRTEAKRCLGCGATFVDLNKCIGCGLCTTRCEFDAIHLQRDLPDASRMYRCEDKIKAVLPYAAKRKLKILFKKKSK
;
A
#
# COMPACT_ATOMS: atom_id res chain seq x y z
N MET A 1 17.25 16.71 -10.87
CA MET A 1 17.18 15.34 -10.31
C MET A 1 17.30 14.40 -11.49
N THR A 2 18.51 13.95 -11.74
CA THR A 2 18.82 12.89 -12.70
C THR A 2 19.26 11.66 -11.93
N ASN A 3 19.13 10.48 -12.52
CA ASN A 3 19.57 9.22 -11.95
C ASN A 3 20.59 8.52 -12.86
N GLU A 4 21.05 7.33 -12.48
CA GLU A 4 22.03 6.54 -13.22
C GLU A 4 21.54 6.03 -14.59
N ARG A 5 20.24 6.07 -14.85
CA ARG A 5 19.63 5.72 -16.15
C ARG A 5 19.37 6.94 -17.02
N ASP A 6 19.65 8.14 -16.52
CA ASP A 6 19.48 9.34 -17.31
C ASP A 6 20.60 9.51 -18.33
N PHE A 7 20.20 9.94 -19.53
CA PHE A 7 21.14 10.35 -20.54
C PHE A 7 21.94 11.56 -20.07
N ILE A 8 23.26 11.39 -20.02
CA ILE A 8 24.21 12.48 -19.78
C ILE A 8 24.80 12.82 -21.15
N PRO A 9 24.46 13.99 -21.74
CA PRO A 9 25.03 14.39 -23.02
C PRO A 9 26.55 14.57 -22.87
N ASP A 10 27.31 14.27 -23.93
CA ASP A 10 28.71 14.67 -24.00
C ASP A 10 28.76 16.21 -23.86
N PRO A 11 29.49 16.77 -22.88
CA PRO A 11 29.62 18.22 -22.73
C PRO A 11 30.26 18.90 -23.96
N ASN A 12 30.88 18.13 -24.86
CA ASN A 12 31.42 18.59 -26.14
C ASN A 12 30.58 18.11 -27.34
N TYR A 13 29.34 17.67 -27.13
CA TYR A 13 28.46 17.28 -28.21
C TYR A 13 28.20 18.46 -29.16
N VAL A 14 28.42 18.21 -30.45
CA VAL A 14 28.17 19.15 -31.54
C VAL A 14 27.60 18.35 -32.70
N ALA A 15 26.53 18.85 -33.34
CA ALA A 15 26.00 18.19 -34.54
C ALA A 15 27.07 18.12 -35.63
N ALA A 16 27.10 17.01 -36.38
CA ALA A 16 28.10 16.80 -37.43
C ALA A 16 28.02 17.84 -38.57
N ASP A 17 26.86 18.50 -38.73
CA ASP A 17 26.62 19.56 -39.71
C ASP A 17 26.49 20.93 -39.01
N PRO A 18 27.45 21.85 -39.21
CA PRO A 18 27.43 23.19 -38.61
C PRO A 18 26.20 24.03 -38.99
N GLU A 19 25.60 23.79 -40.15
CA GLU A 19 24.36 24.47 -40.55
C GLU A 19 23.18 23.93 -39.71
N LYS A 20 23.10 22.61 -39.55
CA LYS A 20 22.06 21.96 -38.72
C LYS A 20 22.16 22.43 -37.28
N GLU A 21 23.36 22.52 -36.72
CA GLU A 21 23.61 23.03 -35.36
C GLU A 21 22.96 24.41 -35.15
N LYS A 22 23.27 25.37 -36.03
CA LYS A 22 22.74 26.72 -35.91
C LYS A 22 21.21 26.73 -35.97
N LEU A 23 20.64 25.98 -36.91
CA LEU A 23 19.19 25.87 -37.08
C LEU A 23 18.52 25.21 -35.87
N LEU A 24 19.16 24.21 -35.26
CA LEU A 24 18.67 23.54 -34.06
C LEU A 24 18.66 24.47 -32.86
N LEU A 25 19.70 25.29 -32.65
CA LEU A 25 19.73 26.28 -31.57
C LEU A 25 18.60 27.30 -31.72
N ASP A 26 18.35 27.76 -32.95
CA ASP A 26 17.22 28.64 -33.26
C ASP A 26 15.87 27.96 -32.94
N LEU A 27 15.72 26.69 -33.34
CA LEU A 27 14.50 25.93 -33.10
C LEU A 27 14.28 25.63 -31.60
N ALA A 28 15.33 25.23 -30.90
CA ALA A 28 15.31 24.99 -29.46
C ALA A 28 14.94 26.26 -28.69
N CYS A 29 15.50 27.41 -29.07
CA CYS A 29 15.10 28.72 -28.53
C CYS A 29 13.64 29.07 -28.85
N MET A 30 13.14 28.73 -30.04
CA MET A 30 11.74 28.95 -30.41
C MET A 30 10.79 28.18 -29.48
N ILE A 31 11.09 26.90 -29.19
CA ILE A 31 10.20 25.99 -28.46
C ILE A 31 10.34 26.11 -26.94
N THR A 32 11.55 26.32 -26.41
CA THR A 32 11.82 26.24 -24.96
C THR A 32 10.89 27.11 -24.12
N ASN A 33 10.55 26.60 -22.93
CA ASN A 33 9.79 27.29 -21.90
C ASN A 33 10.69 27.86 -20.79
N ARG A 34 12.01 27.64 -20.83
CA ARG A 34 12.96 28.27 -19.91
C ARG A 34 13.01 29.77 -20.21
N ILE A 35 12.26 30.55 -19.44
CA ILE A 35 12.03 31.99 -19.68
C ILE A 35 13.34 32.74 -19.94
N LYS A 36 14.37 32.51 -19.10
CA LYS A 36 15.69 33.13 -19.26
C LYS A 36 16.31 32.75 -20.60
N ALA A 37 16.44 31.45 -20.89
CA ALA A 37 17.07 30.96 -22.11
C ALA A 37 16.35 31.45 -23.37
N LYS A 38 15.01 31.50 -23.34
CA LYS A 38 14.19 32.02 -24.43
C LYS A 38 14.43 33.50 -24.69
N LEU A 39 14.48 34.33 -23.64
CA LEU A 39 14.66 35.77 -23.76
C LEU A 39 16.09 36.17 -24.15
N THR A 40 17.09 35.41 -23.69
CA THR A 40 18.51 35.69 -23.95
C THR A 40 19.07 34.91 -25.14
N HIS A 41 18.25 34.10 -25.82
CA HIS A 41 18.69 33.20 -26.90
C HIS A 41 19.94 32.41 -26.51
N SER A 42 19.93 31.85 -25.29
CA SER A 42 21.12 31.25 -24.67
C SER A 42 21.03 29.74 -24.48
N VAL A 43 20.18 29.06 -25.26
CA VAL A 43 20.24 27.60 -25.36
C VAL A 43 21.56 27.22 -26.00
N LYS A 44 22.18 26.14 -25.52
CA LYS A 44 23.48 25.65 -25.97
C LYS A 44 23.40 24.19 -26.42
N THR A 45 24.50 23.66 -26.94
CA THR A 45 24.53 22.28 -27.45
C THR A 45 24.46 21.23 -26.34
N GLU A 46 24.90 21.57 -25.12
CA GLU A 46 24.75 20.69 -23.95
C GLU A 46 23.32 20.67 -23.37
N ASP A 47 22.43 21.59 -23.79
CA ASP A 47 21.08 21.68 -23.26
C ASP A 47 20.15 20.59 -23.85
N PRO A 48 19.21 20.06 -23.04
CA PRO A 48 18.25 19.04 -23.47
C PRO A 48 17.38 19.40 -24.66
N GLU A 49 17.05 20.67 -24.81
CA GLU A 49 16.31 21.13 -25.98
C GLU A 49 17.08 20.91 -27.30
N TYR A 50 18.41 21.01 -27.27
CA TYR A 50 19.24 20.87 -28.47
C TYR A 50 19.47 19.40 -28.82
N TRP A 51 20.09 18.63 -27.93
CA TRP A 51 20.52 17.27 -28.28
C TRP A 51 19.34 16.38 -28.61
N MET A 52 18.19 16.59 -27.96
CA MET A 52 16.99 15.84 -28.28
C MET A 52 16.50 16.16 -29.68
N LEU A 53 16.37 17.45 -30.05
CA LEU A 53 15.94 17.82 -31.40
C LEU A 53 16.92 17.33 -32.47
N ASP A 54 18.23 17.31 -32.18
CA ASP A 54 19.23 16.78 -33.11
C ASP A 54 19.06 15.27 -33.36
N GLU A 55 18.69 14.53 -32.31
CA GLU A 55 18.52 13.08 -32.34
C GLU A 55 17.34 12.64 -33.20
N VAL A 56 16.22 13.39 -33.18
CA VAL A 56 14.97 13.01 -33.89
C VAL A 56 14.67 13.79 -35.15
N LEU A 57 15.41 14.87 -35.46
CA LEU A 57 15.17 15.67 -36.66
C LEU A 57 16.34 15.61 -37.64
N THR A 58 16.00 15.58 -38.92
CA THR A 58 16.90 15.91 -40.02
C THR A 58 17.02 17.43 -40.20
N LYS A 59 18.06 17.88 -40.93
CA LYS A 59 18.25 19.31 -41.20
C LYS A 59 17.05 19.96 -41.92
N GLU A 60 16.46 19.27 -42.88
CA GLU A 60 15.34 19.82 -43.66
C GLU A 60 14.05 19.92 -42.82
N GLU A 61 13.83 19.00 -41.89
CA GLU A 61 12.75 19.10 -40.91
C GLU A 61 12.93 20.28 -39.96
N VAL A 62 14.16 20.55 -39.50
CA VAL A 62 14.44 21.73 -38.66
C VAL A 62 14.12 23.02 -39.41
N LYS A 63 14.50 23.12 -40.69
CA LYS A 63 14.14 24.28 -41.55
C LYS A 63 12.62 24.42 -41.68
N PHE A 64 11.92 23.32 -41.92
CA PHE A 64 10.46 23.31 -42.02
C PHE A 64 9.80 23.77 -40.71
N MET A 65 10.26 23.26 -39.56
CA MET A 65 9.77 23.63 -38.23
C MET A 65 9.97 25.13 -37.92
N LEU A 66 11.11 25.71 -38.32
CA LEU A 66 11.36 27.15 -38.16
C LEU A 66 10.40 28.03 -38.98
N SER A 67 9.76 27.49 -40.02
CA SER A 67 8.79 28.24 -40.85
C SER A 67 7.50 28.61 -40.11
N PHE A 68 7.20 27.94 -38.98
CA PHE A 68 6.12 28.28 -38.05
C PHE A 68 6.40 29.58 -37.28
N LYS A 69 7.68 29.97 -37.15
CA LYS A 69 8.18 31.18 -36.47
C LYS A 69 7.97 31.25 -34.96
N LYS A 70 6.92 30.63 -34.43
CA LYS A 70 6.59 30.58 -33.00
C LYS A 70 5.72 29.37 -32.69
N THR A 71 5.76 28.95 -31.43
CA THR A 71 4.89 27.91 -30.88
C THR A 71 3.43 28.35 -30.83
N ARG A 72 2.51 27.39 -30.82
CA ARG A 72 1.07 27.57 -30.58
C ARG A 72 0.39 28.57 -31.51
N VAL A 73 0.85 28.60 -32.77
CA VAL A 73 0.19 29.33 -33.87
C VAL A 73 -0.06 28.38 -35.03
N GLY A 74 -1.35 28.25 -35.36
CA GLY A 74 -1.85 27.38 -36.41
C GLY A 74 -1.54 27.91 -37.81
N TYR A 75 -1.13 27.01 -38.69
CA TYR A 75 -1.00 27.25 -40.13
C TYR A 75 -1.69 26.13 -40.91
N LYS A 76 -2.38 26.50 -41.98
CA LYS A 76 -2.90 25.54 -42.96
C LYS A 76 -1.74 25.00 -43.83
N PRO A 77 -1.81 23.75 -44.32
CA PRO A 77 -0.77 23.16 -45.16
C PRO A 77 -0.37 24.03 -46.36
N GLU A 78 -1.31 24.72 -47.01
CA GLU A 78 -1.05 25.57 -48.18
C GLU A 78 -0.16 26.77 -47.82
N VAL A 79 -0.27 27.27 -46.59
CA VAL A 79 0.57 28.37 -46.11
C VAL A 79 1.98 27.89 -45.83
N LEU A 80 2.12 26.70 -45.23
CA LEU A 80 3.41 26.07 -44.98
C LEU A 80 4.12 25.67 -46.28
N ALA A 81 3.38 25.18 -47.28
CA ALA A 81 3.90 24.85 -48.60
C ALA A 81 4.54 26.07 -49.27
N LYS A 82 3.83 27.21 -49.26
CA LYS A 82 4.34 28.49 -49.78
C LYS A 82 5.57 28.99 -49.03
N LYS A 83 5.58 28.85 -47.69
CA LYS A 83 6.71 29.30 -46.85
C LYS A 83 7.99 28.51 -47.10
N ASN A 84 7.87 27.23 -47.46
CA ASN A 84 9.01 26.32 -47.62
C ASN A 84 9.32 26.00 -49.09
N ASN A 85 8.60 26.61 -50.04
CA ASN A 85 8.73 26.35 -51.48
C ASN A 85 8.59 24.84 -51.81
N MET A 86 7.60 24.20 -51.18
CA MET A 86 7.26 22.78 -51.34
C MET A 86 5.89 22.64 -52.03
N THR A 87 5.64 21.51 -52.68
CA THR A 87 4.29 21.15 -53.10
C THR A 87 3.41 20.84 -51.89
N LEU A 88 2.08 20.87 -52.08
CA LEU A 88 1.14 20.54 -51.01
C LEU A 88 1.32 19.09 -50.53
N GLU A 89 1.60 18.15 -51.45
CA GLU A 89 1.83 16.75 -51.12
C GLU A 89 3.10 16.54 -50.28
N GLU A 90 4.21 17.15 -50.69
CA GLU A 90 5.47 17.10 -49.92
C GLU A 90 5.30 17.75 -48.54
N THR A 91 4.58 18.86 -48.48
CA THR A 91 4.27 19.55 -47.22
C THR A 91 3.44 18.67 -46.29
N GLN A 92 2.44 17.99 -46.83
CA GLN A 92 1.59 17.10 -46.04
C GLN A 92 2.39 15.90 -45.51
N LYS A 93 3.26 15.29 -46.33
CA LYS A 93 4.18 14.22 -45.88
C LYS A 93 5.10 14.69 -44.75
N MET A 94 5.66 15.90 -44.85
CA MET A 94 6.49 16.51 -43.82
C MET A 94 5.72 16.74 -42.52
N ILE A 95 4.50 17.28 -42.61
CA ILE A 95 3.61 17.48 -41.46
C ILE A 95 3.26 16.15 -40.81
N ASP A 96 2.90 15.14 -41.60
CA ASP A 96 2.52 13.82 -41.07
C ASP A 96 3.70 13.15 -40.35
N HIS A 97 4.92 13.26 -40.89
CA HIS A 97 6.11 12.76 -40.21
C HIS A 97 6.38 13.50 -38.90
N LEU A 98 6.33 14.84 -38.90
CA LEU A 98 6.56 15.64 -37.69
C LEU A 98 5.45 15.47 -36.64
N CYS A 99 4.22 15.19 -37.07
CA CYS A 99 3.13 14.74 -36.19
C CYS A 99 3.41 13.35 -35.61
N TRP A 100 3.94 12.42 -36.40
CA TRP A 100 4.34 11.08 -35.93
C TRP A 100 5.49 11.16 -34.92
N ILE A 101 6.47 12.04 -35.12
CA ILE A 101 7.48 12.34 -34.11
C ILE A 101 6.80 12.94 -32.87
N GLY A 102 5.86 13.87 -33.06
CA GLY A 102 5.15 14.54 -31.98
C GLY A 102 5.57 16.00 -31.76
N LEU A 103 6.24 16.60 -32.74
CA LEU A 103 6.67 18.00 -32.70
C LEU A 103 5.66 18.97 -33.32
N ILE A 104 4.65 18.46 -34.02
CA ILE A 104 3.51 19.22 -34.55
C ILE A 104 2.22 18.59 -34.04
N GLU A 105 1.28 19.42 -33.60
CA GLU A 105 -0.09 19.00 -33.26
C GLU A 105 -1.11 19.60 -34.23
N MET A 106 -2.30 18.99 -34.28
CA MET A 106 -3.44 19.42 -35.10
C MET A 106 -4.55 19.99 -34.23
N ASN A 107 -5.18 21.08 -34.69
CA ASN A 107 -6.42 21.59 -34.10
C ASN A 107 -7.28 22.28 -35.18
N ARG A 108 -8.48 22.72 -34.79
CA ARG A 108 -9.40 23.50 -35.63
C ARG A 108 -9.70 24.88 -35.06
N GLU A 109 -8.76 25.44 -34.30
CA GLU A 109 -8.90 26.72 -33.61
C GLU A 109 -8.69 27.92 -34.53
N ASN A 110 -9.50 27.98 -35.58
CA ASN A 110 -9.60 29.12 -36.49
C ASN A 110 -11.07 29.46 -36.75
N PRO A 111 -11.38 30.68 -37.23
CA PRO A 111 -12.76 31.11 -37.48
C PRO A 111 -13.53 30.19 -38.43
N GLU A 112 -12.84 29.49 -39.33
CA GLU A 112 -13.42 28.57 -40.31
C GLU A 112 -13.60 27.13 -39.79
N ASN A 113 -13.12 26.82 -38.58
CA ASN A 113 -13.12 25.47 -38.00
C ASN A 113 -12.44 24.40 -38.89
N GLU A 114 -11.40 24.80 -39.63
CA GLU A 114 -10.65 23.93 -40.54
C GLU A 114 -9.39 23.36 -39.87
N LYS A 115 -8.89 22.20 -40.34
CA LYS A 115 -7.65 21.61 -39.82
C LYS A 115 -6.48 22.57 -40.04
N GLN A 116 -5.74 22.86 -38.97
CA GLN A 116 -4.48 23.58 -38.99
C GLN A 116 -3.47 22.91 -38.07
N TYR A 117 -2.19 23.21 -38.30
CA TYR A 117 -1.08 22.59 -37.59
C TYR A 117 -0.28 23.63 -36.84
N ASN A 118 0.23 23.30 -35.67
CA ASN A 118 1.08 24.19 -34.89
C ASN A 118 2.19 23.43 -34.17
N VAL A 119 3.25 24.14 -33.79
CA VAL A 119 4.32 23.61 -32.94
C VAL A 119 3.93 23.81 -31.47
N PRO A 120 3.66 22.77 -30.68
CA PRO A 120 3.37 22.93 -29.27
C PRO A 120 4.63 23.34 -28.49
N ILE A 121 4.45 23.72 -27.23
CA ILE A 121 5.57 23.80 -26.30
C ILE A 121 6.02 22.38 -25.93
N PHE A 122 7.20 22.22 -25.32
CA PHE A 122 7.64 20.88 -24.91
C PHE A 122 6.71 20.22 -23.90
N VAL A 123 6.26 20.96 -22.88
CA VAL A 123 5.40 20.43 -21.80
C VAL A 123 4.38 21.47 -21.34
N PRO A 124 3.08 21.13 -21.28
CA PRO A 124 2.48 19.96 -21.95
C PRO A 124 2.53 20.14 -23.48
N GLY A 125 2.73 19.05 -24.23
CA GLY A 125 2.92 19.10 -25.68
C GLY A 125 3.97 18.13 -26.22
N SER A 126 4.97 18.64 -26.95
CA SER A 126 5.79 17.79 -27.81
C SER A 126 6.52 16.66 -27.09
N ALA A 127 7.00 16.90 -25.87
CA ALA A 127 7.66 15.85 -25.08
C ALA A 127 6.70 14.74 -24.66
N GLU A 128 5.43 15.08 -24.38
CA GLU A 128 4.40 14.08 -24.10
C GLU A 128 4.06 13.29 -25.35
N PHE A 129 3.88 13.95 -26.49
CA PHE A 129 3.56 13.26 -27.76
C PHE A 129 4.69 12.33 -28.22
N MET A 130 5.95 12.72 -28.04
CA MET A 130 7.09 11.83 -28.29
C MET A 130 7.06 10.62 -27.35
N MET A 131 6.74 10.82 -26.06
CA MET A 131 6.61 9.72 -25.09
C MET A 131 5.40 8.80 -25.32
N MET A 132 4.38 9.26 -26.05
CA MET A 132 3.25 8.43 -26.47
C MET A 132 3.60 7.50 -27.65
N ASN A 133 4.74 7.73 -28.33
CA ASN A 133 5.14 6.95 -29.50
C ASN A 133 6.08 5.80 -29.09
N ASP A 134 5.57 4.57 -29.19
CA ASP A 134 6.31 3.35 -28.88
C ASP A 134 7.56 3.16 -29.74
N GLU A 135 7.41 3.32 -31.06
CA GLU A 135 8.51 3.14 -32.01
C GLU A 135 9.60 4.19 -31.79
N LEU A 136 9.21 5.44 -31.55
CA LEU A 136 10.15 6.53 -31.32
C LEU A 136 10.90 6.36 -29.99
N THR A 137 10.21 6.05 -28.90
CA THR A 137 10.88 5.86 -27.59
C THR A 137 11.76 4.62 -27.54
N ALA A 138 11.45 3.58 -28.34
CA ALA A 138 12.34 2.44 -28.51
C ALA A 138 13.62 2.80 -29.29
N ALA A 139 13.50 3.64 -30.33
CA ALA A 139 14.65 4.11 -31.10
C ALA A 139 15.49 5.16 -30.35
N HIS A 140 14.84 5.99 -29.53
CA HIS A 140 15.42 7.15 -28.85
C HIS A 140 15.07 7.14 -27.35
N PRO A 141 15.64 6.21 -26.55
CA PRO A 141 15.31 6.07 -25.14
C PRO A 141 15.64 7.33 -24.30
N ASN A 142 16.55 8.18 -24.78
CA ASN A 142 16.90 9.46 -24.16
C ASN A 142 15.71 10.42 -24.04
N LEU A 143 14.61 10.18 -24.79
CA LEU A 143 13.34 10.89 -24.65
C LEU A 143 12.79 10.88 -23.22
N ALA A 144 13.01 9.80 -22.46
CA ALA A 144 12.57 9.72 -21.07
C ALA A 144 13.32 10.73 -20.19
N THR A 145 14.62 10.90 -20.40
CA THR A 145 15.43 11.94 -19.74
C THR A 145 15.01 13.33 -20.18
N PHE A 146 14.81 13.53 -21.49
CA PHE A 146 14.35 14.80 -22.03
C PHE A 146 13.01 15.24 -21.40
N PHE A 147 12.02 14.36 -21.37
CA PHE A 147 10.71 14.67 -20.78
C PHE A 147 10.81 14.96 -19.27
N ASN A 148 11.65 14.22 -18.55
CA ASN A 148 11.93 14.50 -17.13
C ASN A 148 12.50 15.90 -16.90
N LEU A 149 13.48 16.29 -17.73
CA LEU A 149 14.16 17.58 -17.61
C LEU A 149 13.26 18.73 -18.03
N MET A 150 12.46 18.57 -19.09
CA MET A 150 11.51 19.58 -19.55
C MET A 150 10.32 19.80 -18.60
N THR A 151 10.03 18.83 -17.73
CA THR A 151 9.07 18.98 -16.63
C THR A 151 9.71 19.54 -15.36
N GLN A 152 11.02 19.84 -15.35
CA GLN A 152 11.76 20.38 -14.20
C GLN A 152 12.35 21.77 -14.48
N MET A 153 13.27 21.86 -15.44
CA MET A 153 14.10 23.05 -15.68
C MET A 153 13.31 24.33 -15.99
N PRO A 154 12.20 24.29 -16.76
CA PRO A 154 11.40 25.50 -16.98
C PRO A 154 10.65 25.97 -15.74
N LEU A 155 10.32 25.06 -14.82
CA LEU A 155 9.43 25.32 -13.68
C LEU A 155 10.19 25.74 -12.44
N GLU A 156 11.38 25.18 -12.22
CA GLU A 156 12.23 25.44 -11.05
C GLU A 156 12.35 26.92 -10.65
N PRO A 157 12.75 27.85 -11.54
CA PRO A 157 12.86 29.26 -11.16
C PRO A 157 11.51 29.97 -11.03
N VAL A 158 10.43 29.40 -11.57
CA VAL A 158 9.11 30.04 -11.67
C VAL A 158 8.16 29.63 -10.55
N THR A 159 8.29 28.42 -10.01
CA THR A 159 7.37 27.85 -9.01
C THR A 159 7.02 28.75 -7.82
N PRO A 160 7.94 29.52 -7.19
CA PRO A 160 7.57 30.43 -6.10
C PRO A 160 6.86 31.71 -6.55
N MET A 161 6.80 31.98 -7.86
CA MET A 161 6.15 33.15 -8.48
C MET A 161 4.80 32.82 -9.10
N VAL A 162 4.29 31.59 -8.91
CA VAL A 162 3.02 31.17 -9.49
C VAL A 162 1.86 31.62 -8.59
N PRO A 163 0.92 32.43 -9.11
CA PRO A 163 -0.29 32.80 -8.38
C PRO A 163 -1.25 31.61 -8.25
N LEU A 164 -2.30 31.77 -7.43
CA LEU A 164 -3.45 30.86 -7.47
C LEU A 164 -3.99 30.75 -8.91
N GLY A 165 -4.40 29.53 -9.29
CA GLY A 165 -4.83 29.21 -10.65
C GLY A 165 -3.69 28.87 -11.60
N GLY A 166 -2.47 28.71 -11.09
CA GLY A 166 -1.30 28.25 -11.85
C GLY A 166 -0.73 29.25 -12.86
N GLY A 167 -1.47 30.32 -13.20
CA GLY A 167 -1.00 31.39 -14.09
C GLY A 167 -0.77 30.94 -15.53
N GLY A 168 -1.47 29.91 -16.01
CA GLY A 168 -1.30 29.40 -17.37
C GLY A 168 -0.11 28.46 -17.55
N ILE A 169 0.25 27.74 -16.48
CA ILE A 169 1.41 26.85 -16.42
C ILE A 169 0.97 25.48 -15.88
N GLY A 170 1.40 24.41 -16.56
CA GLY A 170 1.27 23.04 -16.08
C GLY A 170 -0.17 22.50 -16.10
N MET A 171 -0.49 21.72 -15.07
CA MET A 171 -1.78 21.05 -14.89
C MET A 171 -2.50 21.61 -13.66
N HIS A 172 -3.82 21.51 -13.64
CA HIS A 172 -4.66 21.97 -12.54
C HIS A 172 -5.47 20.79 -11.97
N VAL A 173 -5.43 20.62 -10.65
CA VAL A 173 -6.21 19.58 -9.96
C VAL A 173 -7.68 19.96 -9.99
N ILE A 174 -8.49 19.01 -10.44
CA ILE A 174 -9.94 19.07 -10.30
C ILE A 174 -10.32 18.14 -9.15
N PRO A 175 -11.08 18.62 -8.15
CA PRO A 175 -11.56 17.75 -7.07
C PRO A 175 -12.38 16.59 -7.62
N VAL A 176 -12.41 15.47 -6.89
CA VAL A 176 -13.46 14.46 -7.09
C VAL A 176 -14.81 15.16 -6.98
N GLU A 177 -15.63 15.08 -8.02
CA GLU A 177 -16.83 15.92 -8.16
C GLU A 177 -17.82 15.70 -7.01
N LYS A 178 -18.01 14.44 -6.60
CA LYS A 178 -18.83 14.09 -5.43
C LYS A 178 -18.38 14.77 -4.14
N ALA A 179 -17.10 15.13 -4.02
CA ALA A 179 -16.58 15.83 -2.84
C ALA A 179 -16.97 17.32 -2.78
N ILE A 180 -17.46 17.89 -3.89
CA ILE A 180 -17.86 19.30 -4.00
C ILE A 180 -19.33 19.50 -4.39
N GLU A 181 -20.09 18.42 -4.61
CA GLU A 181 -21.52 18.44 -4.98
C GLU A 181 -22.36 19.35 -4.07
N HIS A 182 -22.08 19.33 -2.77
CA HIS A 182 -22.84 20.11 -1.77
C HIS A 182 -22.28 21.53 -1.53
N VAL A 183 -21.26 21.95 -2.29
CA VAL A 183 -20.67 23.28 -2.14
C VAL A 183 -21.37 24.27 -3.07
N ASN A 184 -22.31 25.03 -2.50
CA ASN A 184 -23.14 26.03 -3.21
C ASN A 184 -22.35 27.13 -3.95
N GLN A 185 -21.08 27.35 -3.61
CA GLN A 185 -20.22 28.37 -4.21
C GLN A 185 -19.27 27.81 -5.30
N SER A 186 -19.40 26.52 -5.63
CA SER A 186 -18.63 25.90 -6.71
C SER A 186 -18.95 26.54 -8.06
N VAL A 187 -17.98 26.59 -8.96
CA VAL A 187 -18.13 27.14 -10.32
C VAL A 187 -17.87 26.08 -11.37
N SER A 188 -18.42 26.24 -12.58
CA SER A 188 -18.45 25.19 -13.60
C SER A 188 -17.07 24.59 -13.92
N VAL A 189 -16.02 25.40 -14.00
CA VAL A 189 -14.65 24.95 -14.31
C VAL A 189 -14.04 24.01 -13.26
N GLU A 190 -14.65 23.90 -12.07
CA GLU A 190 -14.24 23.01 -10.98
C GLU A 190 -14.89 21.62 -11.05
N HIS A 191 -15.81 21.38 -11.99
CA HIS A 191 -16.54 20.11 -12.15
C HIS A 191 -16.03 19.34 -13.36
N LEU A 192 -15.82 18.03 -13.22
CA LEU A 192 -15.42 17.18 -14.34
C LEU A 192 -16.55 17.07 -15.37
N SER A 193 -17.79 16.95 -14.91
CA SER A 193 -19.00 16.93 -15.76
C SER A 193 -19.05 18.12 -16.71
N HIS A 194 -18.77 19.34 -16.23
CA HIS A 194 -18.70 20.53 -17.08
C HIS A 194 -17.73 20.36 -18.26
N TRP A 195 -16.54 19.81 -17.99
CA TRP A 195 -15.54 19.59 -19.02
C TRP A 195 -15.95 18.46 -19.96
N LEU A 196 -16.52 17.36 -19.43
CA LEU A 196 -16.97 16.25 -20.26
C LEU A 196 -18.11 16.69 -21.19
N ASP A 197 -19.12 17.39 -20.69
CA ASP A 197 -20.30 17.84 -21.45
C ASP A 197 -19.97 18.85 -22.56
N LYS A 198 -18.79 19.48 -22.48
CA LYS A 198 -18.31 20.46 -23.46
C LYS A 198 -17.80 19.85 -24.76
N TYR A 199 -17.44 18.57 -24.74
CA TYR A 199 -16.85 17.87 -25.89
C TYR A 199 -17.74 16.70 -26.32
N ASP A 200 -17.62 16.32 -27.58
CA ASP A 200 -18.37 15.22 -28.21
C ASP A 200 -17.48 14.00 -28.52
N LYS A 201 -16.16 14.14 -28.35
CA LYS A 201 -15.15 13.11 -28.62
C LYS A 201 -14.24 12.92 -27.42
N TYR A 202 -14.01 11.67 -27.06
CA TYR A 202 -13.10 11.25 -26.00
C TYR A 202 -12.20 10.14 -26.51
N SER A 203 -10.93 10.18 -26.13
CA SER A 203 -9.98 9.10 -26.35
C SER A 203 -9.30 8.72 -25.05
N ILE A 204 -8.78 7.51 -24.96
CA ILE A 204 -7.93 7.08 -23.86
C ILE A 204 -6.57 6.64 -24.38
N SER A 205 -5.52 7.02 -23.66
CA SER A 205 -4.13 6.72 -24.01
C SER A 205 -3.30 6.38 -22.78
N GLN A 206 -2.11 5.83 -23.03
CA GLN A 206 -1.17 5.47 -21.98
C GLN A 206 -0.65 6.69 -21.20
N CYS A 207 -0.38 6.52 -19.90
CA CYS A 207 0.21 7.61 -19.11
C CYS A 207 1.71 7.78 -19.43
N THR A 208 2.04 8.88 -20.12
CA THR A 208 3.41 9.24 -20.47
C THR A 208 4.33 9.44 -19.26
N CYS A 209 3.80 9.98 -18.15
CA CYS A 209 4.58 10.15 -16.92
C CYS A 209 4.98 8.80 -16.30
N ARG A 210 4.05 7.85 -16.22
CA ARG A 210 4.33 6.51 -15.70
C ARG A 210 5.33 5.78 -16.59
N ARG A 211 5.14 5.81 -17.92
CA ARG A 211 6.09 5.27 -18.89
C ARG A 211 7.49 5.87 -18.75
N GLN A 212 7.59 7.19 -18.63
CA GLN A 212 8.88 7.86 -18.43
C GLN A 212 9.59 7.35 -17.17
N GLN A 213 8.87 7.24 -16.06
CA GLN A 213 9.46 6.75 -14.81
C GLN A 213 9.83 5.26 -14.90
N GLU A 214 9.04 4.45 -15.59
CA GLU A 214 9.36 3.05 -15.90
C GLU A 214 10.69 2.93 -16.65
N MET A 215 10.86 3.68 -17.75
CA MET A 215 12.10 3.72 -18.52
C MET A 215 13.30 4.16 -17.67
N ARG A 216 13.06 5.09 -16.73
CA ARG A 216 14.07 5.59 -15.78
C ARG A 216 14.31 4.67 -14.57
N GLY A 217 13.59 3.57 -14.43
CA GLY A 217 13.69 2.70 -13.24
C GLY A 217 13.15 3.32 -11.94
N GLU A 218 12.34 4.36 -12.05
CA GLU A 218 11.76 5.14 -10.95
C GLU A 218 10.24 4.95 -10.82
N GLY A 219 9.67 3.91 -11.45
CA GLY A 219 8.25 3.59 -11.27
C GLY A 219 7.91 3.29 -9.80
N SER A 220 6.67 3.57 -9.38
CA SER A 220 6.23 3.39 -7.99
C SER A 220 5.25 2.24 -7.75
N GLY A 221 5.19 1.28 -8.66
CA GLY A 221 4.31 0.11 -8.62
C GLY A 221 3.08 0.23 -9.53
N GLU A 222 2.71 1.44 -9.95
CA GLU A 222 1.61 1.65 -10.89
C GLU A 222 2.09 1.53 -12.35
N ILE A 223 1.37 0.74 -13.14
CA ILE A 223 1.68 0.48 -14.56
C ILE A 223 1.42 1.69 -15.45
N ASN A 224 2.09 1.77 -16.61
CA ASN A 224 1.91 2.90 -17.53
C ASN A 224 0.46 3.11 -17.97
N GLY A 225 -0.26 2.02 -18.31
CA GLY A 225 -1.72 1.81 -18.46
C GLY A 225 -2.57 2.93 -19.06
N GLU A 226 -3.85 2.65 -19.30
CA GLU A 226 -4.75 3.61 -19.97
C GLU A 226 -5.42 4.57 -18.97
N PHE A 227 -4.87 5.79 -18.86
CA PHE A 227 -5.26 6.77 -17.83
C PHE A 227 -5.37 8.21 -18.31
N CYS A 228 -4.87 8.53 -19.50
CA CYS A 228 -4.83 9.88 -20.04
C CYS A 228 -5.97 10.05 -21.06
N ILE A 229 -7.00 10.79 -20.67
CA ILE A 229 -8.20 11.02 -21.48
C ILE A 229 -7.95 12.25 -22.37
N GLY A 230 -7.96 12.07 -23.68
CA GLY A 230 -7.98 13.15 -24.66
C GLY A 230 -9.42 13.61 -24.92
N VAL A 231 -9.62 14.90 -25.18
CA VAL A 231 -10.95 15.46 -25.50
C VAL A 231 -10.95 16.31 -26.77
N GLY A 232 -12.06 16.31 -27.51
CA GLY A 232 -12.25 17.15 -28.70
C GLY A 232 -11.21 16.89 -29.80
N ASP A 233 -10.58 17.96 -30.31
CA ASP A 233 -9.53 17.87 -31.34
C ASP A 233 -8.33 17.01 -30.89
N MET A 234 -7.99 17.03 -29.60
CA MET A 234 -6.89 16.21 -29.07
C MET A 234 -7.23 14.71 -29.15
N ALA A 235 -8.48 14.35 -28.88
CA ALA A 235 -8.92 12.96 -29.01
C ALA A 235 -8.76 12.46 -30.45
N GLU A 236 -9.22 13.26 -31.42
CA GLU A 236 -9.04 12.95 -32.85
C GLU A 236 -7.56 12.86 -33.21
N TYR A 237 -6.74 13.84 -32.80
CA TYR A 237 -5.32 13.85 -33.09
C TYR A 237 -4.60 12.60 -32.57
N GLN A 238 -4.91 12.15 -31.35
CA GLN A 238 -4.26 10.97 -30.77
C GLN A 238 -4.71 9.68 -31.46
N VAL A 239 -6.00 9.54 -31.79
CA VAL A 239 -6.54 8.36 -32.47
C VAL A 239 -6.05 8.26 -33.92
N ASP A 240 -6.08 9.37 -34.67
CA ASP A 240 -5.61 9.44 -36.06
C ASP A 240 -4.14 9.03 -36.21
N ARG A 241 -3.36 9.09 -35.11
CA ARG A 241 -1.93 8.74 -35.08
C ARG A 241 -1.65 7.41 -34.37
N GLY A 242 -2.67 6.63 -34.04
CA GLY A 242 -2.52 5.31 -33.41
C GLY A 242 -1.95 5.37 -31.98
N ARG A 243 -2.11 6.50 -31.28
CA ARG A 243 -1.62 6.69 -29.90
C ARG A 243 -2.69 6.51 -28.83
N ALA A 244 -3.95 6.40 -29.25
CA ALA A 244 -5.12 6.30 -28.41
C ALA A 244 -6.23 5.57 -29.17
N HIS A 245 -7.29 5.22 -28.46
CA HIS A 245 -8.55 4.77 -29.06
C HIS A 245 -9.73 5.60 -28.52
N TYR A 246 -10.80 5.71 -29.31
CA TYR A 246 -12.02 6.41 -28.89
C TYR A 246 -12.73 5.62 -27.79
N VAL A 247 -13.29 6.34 -26.82
CA VAL A 247 -14.11 5.79 -25.73
C VAL A 247 -15.41 6.57 -25.61
N SER A 248 -16.44 5.90 -25.11
CA SER A 248 -17.73 6.50 -24.78
C SER A 248 -17.67 7.33 -23.50
N TYR A 249 -18.69 8.17 -23.29
CA TYR A 249 -18.84 8.96 -22.07
C TYR A 249 -18.90 8.07 -20.82
N ASP A 250 -19.64 6.96 -20.87
CA ASP A 250 -19.78 6.04 -19.73
C ASP A 250 -18.45 5.34 -19.39
N GLU A 251 -17.66 4.99 -20.40
CA GLU A 251 -16.31 4.47 -20.19
C GLU A 251 -15.38 5.51 -19.54
N VAL A 252 -15.46 6.78 -19.96
CA VAL A 252 -14.72 7.87 -19.31
C VAL A 252 -15.12 8.00 -17.84
N LEU A 253 -16.41 7.97 -17.52
CA LEU A 253 -16.88 8.03 -16.13
C LEU A 253 -16.38 6.85 -15.31
N GLU A 254 -16.33 5.64 -15.86
CA GLU A 254 -15.80 4.48 -15.14
C GLU A 254 -14.28 4.60 -14.93
N ILE A 255 -13.53 5.08 -15.92
CA ILE A 255 -12.09 5.36 -15.78
C ILE A 255 -11.83 6.35 -14.64
N LEU A 256 -12.61 7.43 -14.56
CA LEU A 256 -12.50 8.42 -13.49
C LEU A 256 -12.84 7.81 -12.11
N LYS A 257 -13.96 7.09 -11.99
CA LYS A 257 -14.36 6.41 -10.74
C LYS A 257 -13.33 5.38 -10.30
N ARG A 258 -12.76 4.62 -11.24
CA ARG A 258 -11.66 3.69 -10.96
C ARG A 258 -10.43 4.44 -10.48
N GLY A 259 -10.04 5.52 -11.15
CA GLY A 259 -8.98 6.41 -10.69
C GLY A 259 -9.17 6.83 -9.23
N GLU A 260 -10.39 7.21 -8.84
CA GLU A 260 -10.71 7.54 -7.44
C GLU A 260 -10.57 6.36 -6.49
N ARG A 261 -11.02 5.16 -6.88
CA ARG A 261 -10.89 3.90 -6.11
C ARG A 261 -9.44 3.49 -5.90
N HIS A 262 -8.54 3.79 -6.84
CA HIS A 262 -7.10 3.55 -6.73
C HIS A 262 -6.32 4.73 -6.14
N GLY A 263 -6.96 5.88 -5.90
CA GLY A 263 -6.32 7.05 -5.28
C GLY A 263 -5.53 7.93 -6.25
N PHE A 264 -5.89 7.91 -7.53
CA PHE A 264 -5.30 8.77 -8.56
C PHE A 264 -5.97 10.14 -8.58
N VAL A 265 -5.17 11.18 -8.83
CA VAL A 265 -5.62 12.57 -8.78
C VAL A 265 -6.04 13.04 -10.16
N HIS A 266 -7.29 13.52 -10.26
CA HIS A 266 -7.80 14.14 -11.49
C HIS A 266 -7.13 15.48 -11.74
N GLN A 267 -6.57 15.66 -12.93
CA GLN A 267 -5.98 16.91 -13.37
C GLN A 267 -6.39 17.25 -14.79
N ILE A 268 -6.61 18.53 -15.06
CA ILE A 268 -6.82 19.07 -16.40
C ILE A 268 -5.63 19.92 -16.84
N THR A 269 -5.48 20.13 -18.15
CA THR A 269 -4.49 21.07 -18.67
C THR A 269 -4.83 22.50 -18.29
N ASN A 270 -3.86 23.26 -17.78
CA ASN A 270 -4.06 24.64 -17.31
C ASN A 270 -3.55 25.72 -18.27
N ILE A 271 -3.25 25.37 -19.52
CA ILE A 271 -2.51 26.25 -20.44
C ILE A 271 -3.38 26.93 -21.51
N ASP A 272 -4.62 26.51 -21.69
CA ASP A 272 -5.54 27.02 -22.72
C ASP A 272 -6.56 28.04 -22.17
N GLY A 273 -6.53 28.31 -20.85
CA GLY A 273 -7.48 29.17 -20.14
C GLY A 273 -8.80 28.48 -19.79
N GLU A 274 -9.76 29.24 -19.27
CA GLU A 274 -11.06 28.73 -18.78
C GLU A 274 -11.99 28.20 -19.89
N GLY A 275 -11.65 28.51 -21.15
CA GLY A 275 -12.46 28.17 -22.31
C GLY A 275 -12.18 26.79 -22.91
N LYS A 276 -11.13 26.08 -22.50
CA LYS A 276 -10.69 24.84 -23.16
C LYS A 276 -9.76 24.03 -22.28
N ILE A 277 -9.85 22.71 -22.41
CA ILE A 277 -8.81 21.75 -22.04
C ILE A 277 -8.49 20.85 -23.24
N VAL A 278 -7.36 20.15 -23.19
CA VAL A 278 -7.02 19.13 -24.20
C VAL A 278 -7.03 17.70 -23.63
N GLY A 279 -7.02 17.57 -22.31
CA GLY A 279 -7.15 16.26 -21.67
C GLY A 279 -7.38 16.31 -20.17
N ILE A 280 -7.76 15.15 -19.65
CA ILE A 280 -8.00 14.85 -18.23
C ILE A 280 -7.08 13.68 -17.85
N CYS A 281 -6.23 13.86 -16.84
CA CYS A 281 -5.28 12.86 -16.39
C CYS A 281 -5.67 12.27 -15.03
N ASN A 282 -5.51 10.95 -14.87
CA ASN A 282 -5.66 10.22 -13.61
C ASN A 282 -4.27 9.94 -13.00
N CYS A 283 -3.74 10.91 -12.26
CA CYS A 283 -2.33 10.96 -11.91
C CYS A 283 -1.97 10.17 -10.65
N ALA A 284 -1.06 9.20 -10.78
CA ALA A 284 -0.44 8.52 -9.64
C ALA A 284 0.57 9.44 -8.91
N PRO A 285 0.50 9.57 -7.57
CA PRO A 285 1.31 10.54 -6.82
C PRO A 285 2.83 10.34 -6.90
N GLY A 286 3.29 9.09 -6.98
CA GLY A 286 4.72 8.77 -7.01
C GLY A 286 5.42 9.09 -8.33
N VAL A 287 4.68 9.17 -9.43
CA VAL A 287 5.22 9.17 -10.80
C VAL A 287 4.82 10.40 -11.62
N CYS A 288 3.73 11.06 -11.27
CA CYS A 288 3.23 12.20 -12.03
C CYS A 288 4.18 13.41 -11.95
N ASN A 289 4.66 13.86 -13.10
CA ASN A 289 5.51 15.05 -13.20
C ASN A 289 4.80 16.34 -12.78
N ALA A 290 3.48 16.43 -12.99
CA ALA A 290 2.70 17.60 -12.59
C ALA A 290 2.40 17.64 -11.09
N LEU A 291 2.22 16.51 -10.41
CA LEU A 291 2.10 16.50 -8.95
C LEU A 291 3.46 16.71 -8.29
N ARG A 292 4.54 16.20 -8.90
CA ARG A 292 5.91 16.40 -8.43
C ARG A 292 6.21 17.86 -8.19
N THR A 293 5.80 18.78 -9.06
CA THR A 293 6.15 20.20 -8.91
C THR A 293 5.65 20.80 -7.61
N SER A 294 4.42 20.48 -7.19
CA SER A 294 3.88 20.99 -5.92
C SER A 294 4.48 20.30 -4.69
N GLN A 295 5.00 19.08 -4.85
CA GLN A 295 5.57 18.29 -3.78
C GLN A 295 7.07 18.55 -3.58
N LEU A 296 7.84 18.56 -4.67
CA LEU A 296 9.28 18.81 -4.72
C LEU A 296 9.61 20.25 -4.34
N TYR A 297 8.96 21.24 -4.94
CA TYR A 297 9.29 22.64 -4.67
C TYR A 297 8.56 23.20 -3.44
N ASN A 298 7.69 22.39 -2.81
CA ASN A 298 6.77 22.82 -1.76
C ASN A 298 5.94 24.06 -2.15
N THR A 299 5.58 24.18 -3.43
CA THR A 299 4.79 25.28 -3.99
C THR A 299 3.46 24.76 -4.56
N PRO A 300 2.38 24.77 -3.76
CA PRO A 300 1.14 24.09 -4.12
C PRO A 300 0.34 24.80 -5.23
N ASN A 301 0.54 26.11 -5.45
CA ASN A 301 -0.27 26.92 -6.35
C ASN A 301 -0.18 26.49 -7.83
N LEU A 302 0.82 25.70 -8.22
CA LEU A 302 0.90 25.16 -9.57
C LEU A 302 -0.23 24.18 -9.87
N SER A 303 -0.50 23.25 -8.93
CA SER A 303 -1.47 22.16 -9.13
C SER A 303 -2.76 22.37 -8.36
N ARG A 304 -2.77 23.13 -7.27
CA ARG A 304 -3.87 23.22 -6.30
C ARG A 304 -5.20 23.71 -6.91
N SER A 305 -6.31 23.10 -6.47
CA SER A 305 -7.68 23.55 -6.74
C SER A 305 -8.15 24.68 -5.81
N ALA A 306 -9.37 25.18 -6.00
CA ALA A 306 -9.98 26.16 -5.09
C ALA A 306 -10.31 25.64 -3.69
N TYR A 307 -10.03 24.36 -3.43
CA TYR A 307 -10.49 23.64 -2.25
C TYR A 307 -9.37 23.24 -1.31
N ARG A 308 -9.71 23.12 -0.03
CA ARG A 308 -8.88 22.51 1.00
C ARG A 308 -9.72 21.55 1.82
N ALA A 309 -9.09 20.47 2.26
CA ALA A 309 -9.74 19.49 3.11
C ALA A 309 -9.68 19.93 4.58
N HIS A 310 -10.84 19.95 5.23
CA HIS A 310 -10.99 20.29 6.65
C HIS A 310 -11.53 19.09 7.40
N VAL A 311 -11.01 18.86 8.61
CA VAL A 311 -11.42 17.73 9.44
C VAL A 311 -12.24 18.25 10.63
N GLU A 312 -13.45 17.72 10.79
CA GLU A 312 -14.23 17.83 12.02
C GLU A 312 -13.66 16.83 13.03
N LYS A 313 -12.78 17.33 13.91
CA LYS A 313 -12.03 16.53 14.87
C LYS A 313 -12.94 15.62 15.70
N GLU A 314 -14.11 16.11 16.09
CA GLU A 314 -15.09 15.46 16.95
C GLU A 314 -15.68 14.21 16.28
N LYS A 315 -16.00 14.29 14.98
CA LYS A 315 -16.48 13.15 14.16
C LYS A 315 -15.36 12.20 13.77
N CYS A 316 -14.12 12.69 13.69
CA CYS A 316 -12.99 11.87 13.25
C CYS A 316 -12.70 10.71 14.21
N VAL A 317 -12.51 9.52 13.64
CA VAL A 317 -12.23 8.26 14.35
C VAL A 317 -10.83 7.71 14.09
N ALA A 318 -9.94 8.47 13.44
CA ALA A 318 -8.57 8.02 13.13
C ALA A 318 -8.47 6.63 12.49
N CYS A 319 -9.38 6.28 11.56
CA CYS A 319 -9.26 5.05 10.78
C CYS A 319 -7.99 5.05 9.90
N GLY A 320 -7.55 6.24 9.46
CA GLY A 320 -6.33 6.46 8.67
C GLY A 320 -6.51 6.33 7.16
N LYS A 321 -7.71 5.97 6.66
CA LYS A 321 -7.93 5.76 5.22
C LYS A 321 -7.76 7.01 4.36
N CYS A 322 -8.11 8.17 4.90
CA CYS A 322 -7.84 9.47 4.28
C CYS A 322 -6.35 9.84 4.24
N VAL A 323 -5.54 9.29 5.16
CA VAL A 323 -4.09 9.50 5.24
C VAL A 323 -3.39 8.61 4.22
N GLU A 324 -3.74 7.32 4.17
CA GLU A 324 -3.19 6.33 3.23
C GLU A 324 -3.39 6.77 1.75
N VAL A 325 -4.50 7.46 1.43
CA VAL A 325 -4.80 7.95 0.07
C VAL A 325 -4.26 9.36 -0.22
N CYS A 326 -3.69 10.08 0.75
CA CYS A 326 -3.34 11.49 0.55
C CYS A 326 -2.15 11.62 -0.41
N PRO A 327 -2.31 12.26 -1.59
CA PRO A 327 -1.28 12.22 -2.64
C PRO A 327 -0.04 13.05 -2.30
N VAL A 328 -0.16 14.01 -1.38
CA VAL A 328 0.91 14.96 -1.04
C VAL A 328 1.32 14.88 0.44
N GLY A 329 0.79 13.92 1.19
CA GLY A 329 1.04 13.80 2.64
C GLY A 329 0.59 15.01 3.46
N ALA A 330 -0.49 15.68 3.04
CA ALA A 330 -1.10 16.78 3.79
C ALA A 330 -1.94 16.28 4.97
N ALA A 331 -2.66 15.15 4.80
CA ALA A 331 -3.40 14.51 5.87
C ALA A 331 -2.48 13.55 6.63
N LYS A 332 -2.44 13.65 7.96
CA LYS A 332 -1.68 12.75 8.83
C LYS A 332 -2.48 12.42 10.09
N LEU A 333 -2.26 11.23 10.65
CA LEU A 333 -2.80 10.87 11.96
C LEU A 333 -2.03 11.59 13.06
N GLY A 334 -2.77 12.00 14.08
CA GLY A 334 -2.24 12.55 15.32
C GLY A 334 -3.13 12.21 16.51
N GLN A 335 -2.76 12.73 17.66
CA GLN A 335 -3.48 12.59 18.91
C GLN A 335 -4.68 13.54 18.95
N LYS A 336 -5.85 12.99 19.30
CA LYS A 336 -7.12 13.73 19.50
C LYS A 336 -7.28 14.20 20.94
N LEU A 337 -6.91 13.34 21.90
CA LEU A 337 -7.02 13.60 23.34
C LEU A 337 -6.12 14.75 23.79
N CYS A 338 -6.57 15.55 24.74
CA CYS A 338 -5.80 16.65 25.28
C CYS A 338 -4.58 16.16 26.06
N THR A 339 -3.55 17.00 26.10
CA THR A 339 -2.39 16.82 26.97
C THR A 339 -2.51 17.66 28.23
N SER A 340 -1.57 17.51 29.16
CA SER A 340 -1.42 18.43 30.31
C SER A 340 -1.27 19.91 29.89
N LEU A 341 -0.81 20.17 28.66
CA LEU A 341 -0.67 21.51 28.08
C LEU A 341 -1.87 21.92 27.20
N GLY A 342 -2.94 21.12 27.19
CA GLY A 342 -4.14 21.32 26.37
C GLY A 342 -4.10 20.60 25.02
N ALA A 343 -4.91 21.08 24.08
CA ALA A 343 -5.03 20.51 22.74
C ALA A 343 -3.76 20.75 21.90
N ILE A 344 -3.29 19.69 21.21
CA ILE A 344 -2.10 19.76 20.36
C ILE A 344 -2.41 20.58 19.10
N LYS A 345 -1.48 21.47 18.75
CA LYS A 345 -1.46 22.17 17.46
C LYS A 345 -0.40 21.55 16.56
N TYR A 346 -0.79 21.24 15.33
CA TYR A 346 0.10 20.64 14.35
C TYR A 346 0.73 21.72 13.45
N PRO A 347 1.97 21.51 12.98
CA PRO A 347 2.64 22.46 12.12
C PRO A 347 1.94 22.57 10.77
N THR A 348 2.07 23.74 10.14
CA THR A 348 1.65 23.98 8.75
C THR A 348 2.88 24.29 7.91
N THR A 349 2.92 23.75 6.70
CA THR A 349 4.03 23.95 5.77
C THR A 349 4.17 25.44 5.44
N LEU A 350 5.40 25.94 5.40
CA LEU A 350 5.67 27.32 5.00
C LEU A 350 5.31 27.50 3.52
N LEU A 351 4.83 28.69 3.14
CA LEU A 351 4.53 29.04 1.76
C LEU A 351 5.50 30.11 1.22
N PRO A 352 5.74 30.14 -0.11
CA PRO A 352 6.65 31.09 -0.72
C PRO A 352 6.20 32.55 -0.64
N ASP A 353 4.93 32.84 -0.33
CA ASP A 353 4.32 34.18 -0.41
C ASP A 353 5.05 35.29 0.36
N GLU A 354 5.74 34.94 1.45
CA GLU A 354 6.35 35.90 2.37
C GLU A 354 7.81 35.60 2.73
N THR A 355 8.40 34.58 2.11
CA THR A 355 9.77 34.13 2.41
C THR A 355 10.55 34.02 1.11
N GLU A 356 11.85 34.36 1.12
CA GLU A 356 12.73 33.99 0.01
C GLU A 356 12.67 32.47 -0.19
N TRP A 357 12.65 32.01 -1.43
CA TRP A 357 12.40 30.61 -1.73
C TRP A 357 13.52 30.10 -2.63
N GLY A 358 14.25 29.11 -2.13
CA GLY A 358 15.34 28.45 -2.82
C GLY A 358 15.34 26.96 -2.52
N GLU A 359 16.43 26.30 -2.90
CA GLU A 359 16.62 24.86 -2.73
C GLU A 359 16.48 24.39 -1.27
N ASP A 360 16.78 25.27 -0.31
CA ASP A 360 16.63 25.03 1.13
C ASP A 360 15.17 24.82 1.59
N HIS A 361 14.20 25.20 0.74
CA HIS A 361 12.78 25.00 0.97
C HIS A 361 12.19 23.88 0.11
N TRP A 362 12.99 23.21 -0.72
CA TRP A 362 12.55 22.09 -1.52
C TRP A 362 12.52 20.81 -0.69
N ASN A 363 11.83 19.80 -1.22
CA ASN A 363 11.67 18.48 -0.64
C ASN A 363 12.09 17.45 -1.69
N PRO A 364 13.39 17.16 -1.83
CA PRO A 364 13.87 16.15 -2.78
C PRO A 364 13.27 14.77 -2.48
N ASP A 365 13.03 14.46 -1.20
CA ASP A 365 12.45 13.19 -0.72
C ASP A 365 10.91 13.24 -0.68
N TYR A 366 10.28 13.94 -1.62
CA TYR A 366 8.83 14.14 -1.58
C TYR A 366 8.03 12.84 -1.73
N ARG A 367 8.60 11.85 -2.40
CA ARG A 367 7.97 10.53 -2.61
C ARG A 367 7.93 9.73 -1.30
N GLU A 368 8.87 9.96 -0.39
CA GLU A 368 9.00 9.29 0.91
C GLU A 368 8.27 10.08 1.99
N THR A 369 8.47 11.40 2.03
CA THR A 369 7.86 12.28 3.03
C THR A 369 6.35 12.45 2.84
N SER A 370 5.81 12.21 1.63
CA SER A 370 4.37 12.14 1.39
C SER A 370 3.72 10.88 1.97
N LYS A 371 4.50 9.83 2.24
CA LYS A 371 4.07 8.56 2.85
C LYS A 371 4.24 8.51 4.37
N ILE A 372 4.60 9.64 5.00
CA ILE A 372 4.61 9.75 6.46
C ILE A 372 3.16 9.89 6.97
N ASN A 373 2.63 8.81 7.53
CA ASN A 373 1.22 8.71 7.91
C ASN A 373 0.88 9.31 9.29
N CYS A 374 1.87 9.57 10.15
CA CYS A 374 1.65 9.93 11.54
C CYS A 374 2.57 11.08 11.96
N TYR A 375 2.07 11.99 12.78
CA TYR A 375 2.90 12.94 13.51
C TYR A 375 3.62 12.27 14.68
N ASP A 376 4.72 12.87 15.13
CA ASP A 376 5.55 12.35 16.24
C ASP A 376 4.82 12.35 17.59
N THR A 377 3.73 13.11 17.73
CA THR A 377 2.86 13.06 18.91
C THR A 377 2.11 11.73 19.03
N GLY A 378 2.09 10.93 17.96
CA GLY A 378 1.46 9.62 17.91
C GLY A 378 -0.05 9.66 17.68
N THR A 379 -0.64 8.47 17.58
CA THR A 379 -2.07 8.25 17.35
C THR A 379 -2.58 7.07 18.19
N ALA A 380 -3.76 6.55 17.85
CA ALA A 380 -4.44 5.45 18.50
C ALA A 380 -3.52 4.25 18.82
N PRO A 381 -3.27 3.91 20.10
CA PRO A 381 -2.42 2.78 20.48
C PRO A 381 -2.89 1.44 19.93
N CYS A 382 -4.21 1.26 19.79
CA CYS A 382 -4.78 0.03 19.25
C CYS A 382 -4.46 -0.21 17.76
N LYS A 383 -4.28 0.87 16.96
CA LYS A 383 -3.84 0.78 15.56
C LYS A 383 -2.34 0.54 15.48
N THR A 384 -1.56 1.20 16.33
CA THR A 384 -0.08 1.11 16.31
C THR A 384 0.39 -0.26 16.79
N ALA A 385 -0.25 -0.83 17.80
CA ALA A 385 0.10 -2.14 18.35
C ALA A 385 -0.37 -3.33 17.49
N CYS A 386 -1.33 -3.12 16.59
CA CYS A 386 -1.80 -4.16 15.68
C CYS A 386 -0.84 -4.26 14.48
N PRO A 387 -0.23 -5.44 14.20
CA PRO A 387 0.68 -5.60 13.06
C PRO A 387 0.07 -5.26 11.69
N ALA A 388 -1.24 -5.50 11.52
CA ALA A 388 -1.97 -5.16 10.29
C ALA A 388 -2.45 -3.71 10.25
N HIS A 389 -2.26 -2.95 11.34
CA HIS A 389 -2.70 -1.56 11.51
C HIS A 389 -4.19 -1.33 11.24
N LEU A 390 -5.03 -2.24 11.71
CA LEU A 390 -6.49 -2.16 11.52
C LEU A 390 -7.03 -0.81 11.99
N ALA A 391 -8.06 -0.33 11.31
CA ALA A 391 -8.81 0.86 11.67
C ALA A 391 -9.71 0.65 12.91
N VAL A 392 -9.10 0.28 14.06
CA VAL A 392 -9.80 -0.14 15.29
C VAL A 392 -10.83 0.85 15.77
N GLN A 393 -10.44 2.11 15.97
CA GLN A 393 -11.38 3.15 16.37
C GLN A 393 -12.52 3.33 15.37
N GLY A 394 -12.27 3.11 14.07
CA GLY A 394 -13.27 3.22 13.02
C GLY A 394 -14.33 2.11 13.09
N TYR A 395 -13.91 0.85 13.09
CA TYR A 395 -14.89 -0.25 13.14
C TYR A 395 -15.60 -0.34 14.50
N VAL A 396 -14.94 0.05 15.60
CA VAL A 396 -15.58 0.18 16.91
C VAL A 396 -16.64 1.28 16.88
N LYS A 397 -16.37 2.44 16.26
CA LYS A 397 -17.38 3.49 16.11
C LYS A 397 -18.57 3.02 15.27
N MET A 398 -18.33 2.37 14.13
CA MET A 398 -19.39 1.79 13.30
C MET A 398 -20.23 0.76 14.07
N ALA A 399 -19.59 -0.07 14.90
CA ALA A 399 -20.29 -1.03 15.75
C ALA A 399 -21.19 -0.35 16.79
N SER A 400 -20.75 0.77 17.39
CA SER A 400 -21.58 1.56 18.32
C SER A 400 -22.86 2.11 17.67
N GLU A 401 -22.82 2.32 16.35
CA GLU A 401 -23.92 2.80 15.52
C GLU A 401 -24.74 1.66 14.90
N GLY A 402 -24.31 0.41 15.03
CA GLY A 402 -24.97 -0.76 14.43
C GLY A 402 -24.63 -1.02 12.97
N ARG A 403 -23.62 -0.32 12.43
CA ARG A 403 -23.16 -0.43 11.04
C ARG A 403 -22.21 -1.61 10.87
N PHE A 404 -22.66 -2.82 11.22
CA PHE A 404 -21.78 -4.00 11.30
C PHE A 404 -21.20 -4.43 9.95
N MET A 405 -21.98 -4.36 8.86
CA MET A 405 -21.46 -4.70 7.52
C MET A 405 -20.44 -3.68 7.02
N ASP A 406 -20.61 -2.39 7.32
CA ASP A 406 -19.60 -1.37 7.00
C ASP A 406 -18.33 -1.58 7.82
N ALA A 407 -18.48 -1.93 9.10
CA ALA A 407 -17.38 -2.27 9.99
C ALA A 407 -16.59 -3.48 9.47
N LEU A 408 -17.28 -4.51 8.98
CA LEU A 408 -16.68 -5.68 8.35
C LEU A 408 -15.88 -5.30 7.10
N LYS A 409 -16.47 -4.51 6.19
CA LYS A 409 -15.79 -4.01 4.99
C LYS A 409 -14.53 -3.22 5.34
N LEU A 410 -14.59 -2.38 6.37
CA LEU A 410 -13.44 -1.60 6.84
C LEU A 410 -12.32 -2.50 7.40
N ILE A 411 -12.66 -3.56 8.14
CA ILE A 411 -11.68 -4.53 8.63
C ILE A 411 -11.03 -5.28 7.45
N LYS A 412 -11.82 -5.71 6.46
CA LYS A 412 -11.35 -6.49 5.31
C LYS A 412 -10.43 -5.76 4.33
N GLN A 413 -10.29 -4.44 4.47
CA GLN A 413 -9.24 -3.70 3.78
C GLN A 413 -7.83 -4.05 4.30
N ASP A 414 -7.71 -4.42 5.57
CA ASP A 414 -6.42 -4.64 6.26
C ASP A 414 -6.28 -6.06 6.85
N ASN A 415 -7.37 -6.83 6.93
CA ASN A 415 -7.37 -8.20 7.43
C ASN A 415 -8.34 -9.09 6.62
N PRO A 416 -7.85 -10.04 5.82
CA PRO A 416 -8.68 -10.99 5.08
C PRO A 416 -9.31 -12.09 5.93
N PHE A 417 -8.85 -12.27 7.18
CA PHE A 417 -9.33 -13.31 8.10
C PHE A 417 -9.85 -12.71 9.44
N PRO A 418 -10.86 -11.81 9.40
CA PRO A 418 -11.38 -11.17 10.60
C PRO A 418 -12.00 -12.14 11.62
N ALA A 419 -12.66 -13.21 11.16
CA ALA A 419 -13.33 -14.19 12.00
C ALA A 419 -12.32 -15.12 12.68
N VAL A 420 -11.32 -15.62 11.93
CA VAL A 420 -10.17 -16.33 12.54
C VAL A 420 -9.52 -15.42 13.57
N CYS A 421 -9.20 -14.17 13.23
CA CYS A 421 -8.58 -13.25 14.19
C CYS A 421 -9.51 -12.95 15.39
N GLY A 422 -10.83 -12.99 15.24
CA GLY A 422 -11.77 -12.82 16.36
C GLY A 422 -11.78 -14.02 17.32
N ALA A 423 -11.26 -15.17 16.90
CA ALA A 423 -11.18 -16.37 17.70
C ALA A 423 -9.83 -16.51 18.43
N ILE A 424 -8.72 -16.15 17.77
CA ILE A 424 -7.35 -16.51 18.22
C ILE A 424 -6.37 -15.34 18.35
N CYS A 425 -6.79 -14.09 18.16
CA CYS A 425 -5.86 -12.96 18.27
C CYS A 425 -5.31 -12.83 19.70
N ASN A 426 -4.06 -12.39 19.81
CA ASN A 426 -3.39 -12.11 21.08
C ASN A 426 -3.74 -10.75 21.70
N ARG A 427 -4.63 -9.99 21.06
CA ARG A 427 -5.23 -8.76 21.61
C ARG A 427 -4.21 -7.67 22.03
N ARG A 428 -3.06 -7.56 21.33
CA ARG A 428 -2.09 -6.44 21.54
C ARG A 428 -2.76 -5.06 21.51
N CYS A 429 -3.84 -4.92 20.73
CA CYS A 429 -4.64 -3.69 20.67
C CYS A 429 -5.40 -3.37 21.97
N GLU A 430 -5.84 -4.38 22.73
CA GLU A 430 -6.44 -4.24 24.06
C GLU A 430 -5.36 -3.95 25.10
N ASP A 431 -4.22 -4.65 25.06
CA ASP A 431 -3.09 -4.42 25.97
C ASP A 431 -2.56 -2.98 25.89
N ALA A 432 -2.48 -2.44 24.66
CA ALA A 432 -2.02 -1.09 24.42
C ALA A 432 -3.09 -0.02 24.73
N CYS A 433 -4.36 -0.40 24.86
CA CYS A 433 -5.50 0.51 24.91
C CYS A 433 -5.37 1.55 26.04
N THR A 434 -5.47 2.84 25.70
CA THR A 434 -5.42 3.96 26.67
C THR A 434 -6.44 3.80 27.79
N ARG A 435 -7.63 3.24 27.51
CA ARG A 435 -8.68 3.02 28.50
C ARG A 435 -8.24 2.09 29.65
N GLY A 436 -7.30 1.18 29.40
CA GLY A 436 -6.75 0.29 30.44
C GLY A 436 -5.99 1.02 31.56
N LYS A 437 -5.58 2.28 31.36
CA LYS A 437 -4.99 3.14 32.41
C LYS A 437 -6.05 3.81 33.30
N VAL A 438 -7.32 3.73 32.92
CA VAL A 438 -8.45 4.34 33.64
C VAL A 438 -9.20 3.27 34.43
N ASP A 439 -9.69 2.25 33.73
CA ASP A 439 -10.42 1.12 34.32
C ASP A 439 -10.02 -0.21 33.64
N GLN A 440 -10.68 -0.60 32.57
CA GLN A 440 -10.41 -1.81 31.79
C GLN A 440 -10.42 -1.46 30.31
N PRO A 441 -9.54 -2.07 29.50
CA PRO A 441 -9.50 -1.84 28.06
C PRO A 441 -10.84 -2.17 27.39
N ILE A 442 -11.03 -1.60 26.19
CA ILE A 442 -12.16 -1.98 25.33
C ILE A 442 -12.01 -3.44 24.94
N ALA A 443 -13.08 -4.23 24.99
CA ALA A 443 -13.12 -5.60 24.46
C ALA A 443 -13.17 -5.60 22.92
N ILE A 444 -12.09 -5.09 22.31
CA ILE A 444 -11.92 -4.90 20.87
C ILE A 444 -12.08 -6.22 20.13
N ASP A 445 -11.53 -7.30 20.68
CA ASP A 445 -11.56 -8.63 20.08
C ASP A 445 -12.97 -9.20 20.04
N GLU A 446 -13.75 -9.04 21.11
CA GLU A 446 -15.15 -9.50 21.19
C GLU A 446 -16.06 -8.68 20.26
N ILE A 447 -15.84 -7.36 20.15
CA ILE A 447 -16.51 -6.52 19.14
C ILE A 447 -16.18 -7.03 17.73
N LYS A 448 -14.90 -7.31 17.45
CA LYS A 448 -14.45 -7.82 16.15
C LYS A 448 -15.04 -9.20 15.86
N LYS A 449 -15.09 -10.10 16.84
CA LYS A 449 -15.71 -11.44 16.72
C LYS A 449 -17.18 -11.34 16.30
N TYR A 450 -17.93 -10.44 16.94
CA TYR A 450 -19.33 -10.20 16.55
C TYR A 450 -19.48 -9.64 15.13
N ILE A 451 -18.66 -8.64 14.78
CA ILE A 451 -18.67 -8.07 13.42
C ILE A 451 -18.32 -9.13 12.37
N ALA A 452 -17.29 -9.92 12.64
CA ALA A 452 -16.79 -10.94 11.73
C ALA A 452 -17.74 -12.12 11.57
N ALA A 453 -18.58 -12.42 12.58
CA ALA A 453 -19.61 -13.45 12.47
C ALA A 453 -20.59 -13.20 11.31
N GLN A 454 -20.76 -11.94 10.88
CA GLN A 454 -21.58 -11.59 9.72
C GLN A 454 -21.05 -12.18 8.39
N GLU A 455 -19.75 -12.47 8.31
CA GLU A 455 -19.11 -13.05 7.14
C GLU A 455 -19.38 -14.56 6.99
N LEU A 456 -19.73 -15.23 8.09
CA LEU A 456 -20.00 -16.66 8.08
C LEU A 456 -21.25 -16.99 7.24
N ASN A 457 -22.20 -16.06 7.14
CA ASN A 457 -23.35 -16.20 6.26
C ASN A 457 -22.96 -16.02 4.79
N ALA A 458 -23.08 -17.10 4.00
CA ALA A 458 -22.75 -17.13 2.58
C ALA A 458 -23.56 -16.16 1.72
N GLU A 459 -24.79 -15.83 2.10
CA GLU A 459 -25.66 -14.93 1.33
C GLU A 459 -25.29 -13.46 1.49
N THR A 460 -24.65 -13.09 2.61
CA THR A 460 -24.38 -11.70 2.98
C THR A 460 -22.90 -11.36 3.11
N ARG A 461 -22.00 -12.34 2.96
CA ARG A 461 -20.56 -12.12 3.12
C ARG A 461 -19.99 -11.13 2.11
N PHE A 462 -18.97 -10.40 2.53
CA PHE A 462 -18.31 -9.40 1.68
C PHE A 462 -17.18 -10.03 0.87
N VAL A 463 -17.30 -9.97 -0.46
CA VAL A 463 -16.22 -10.28 -1.41
C VAL A 463 -15.69 -8.97 -1.98
N PRO A 464 -14.37 -8.70 -1.90
CA PRO A 464 -13.80 -7.47 -2.42
C PRO A 464 -13.83 -7.44 -3.95
N LEU A 465 -13.90 -6.23 -4.52
CA LEU A 465 -13.68 -6.00 -5.94
C LEU A 465 -12.23 -6.40 -6.29
N CYS A 466 -12.08 -7.10 -7.41
CA CYS A 466 -10.79 -7.51 -7.93
C CYS A 466 -10.59 -6.84 -9.30
N GLU A 467 -9.59 -5.98 -9.43
CA GLU A 467 -9.26 -5.29 -10.67
C GLU A 467 -7.80 -4.80 -10.67
N LYS A 468 -7.17 -4.69 -11.85
CA LYS A 468 -5.91 -3.95 -12.02
C LYS A 468 -6.16 -2.44 -12.14
N ASP A 469 -5.12 -1.62 -12.01
CA ASP A 469 -5.23 -0.15 -11.96
C ASP A 469 -6.00 0.49 -13.14
N ASP A 470 -5.86 -0.07 -14.35
CA ASP A 470 -6.57 0.33 -15.58
C ASP A 470 -7.72 -0.62 -15.95
N GLY A 471 -8.18 -1.46 -15.02
CA GLY A 471 -9.41 -2.26 -15.08
C GLY A 471 -9.26 -3.67 -15.60
N GLY A 472 -10.22 -4.53 -15.23
CA GLY A 472 -10.18 -5.96 -15.58
C GLY A 472 -9.13 -6.72 -14.76
N MET A 473 -8.74 -7.90 -15.25
CA MET A 473 -7.76 -8.77 -14.58
C MET A 473 -6.46 -8.82 -15.37
N TRP A 474 -5.36 -9.14 -14.69
CA TRP A 474 -4.11 -9.51 -15.36
C TRP A 474 -4.28 -10.82 -16.14
N SER A 475 -3.57 -10.95 -17.26
CA SER A 475 -3.52 -12.19 -18.05
C SER A 475 -2.65 -13.25 -17.36
N ASP A 476 -2.72 -14.48 -17.86
CA ASP A 476 -1.90 -15.61 -17.37
C ASP A 476 -0.39 -15.37 -17.50
N GLU A 477 0.04 -14.36 -18.26
CA GLU A 477 1.43 -13.93 -18.33
C GLU A 477 1.96 -13.36 -17.01
N TYR A 478 1.06 -12.97 -16.10
CA TYR A 478 1.40 -12.42 -14.78
C TYR A 478 1.03 -13.38 -13.63
N LYS A 479 0.88 -14.69 -13.92
CA LYS A 479 0.47 -15.64 -12.89
C LYS A 479 1.50 -15.77 -11.76
N ILE A 480 1.01 -15.83 -10.53
CA ILE A 480 1.82 -15.86 -9.29
C ILE A 480 1.61 -17.18 -8.57
N ALA A 481 2.72 -17.77 -8.09
CA ALA A 481 2.70 -19.00 -7.30
C ALA A 481 2.90 -18.68 -5.82
N ILE A 482 1.99 -19.18 -4.99
CA ILE A 482 2.08 -19.11 -3.53
C ILE A 482 2.28 -20.53 -3.01
N ILE A 483 3.31 -20.74 -2.18
CA ILE A 483 3.69 -22.06 -1.68
C ILE A 483 3.34 -22.11 -0.19
N GLY A 484 2.27 -22.84 0.14
CA GLY A 484 1.69 -22.95 1.47
C GLY A 484 0.38 -22.16 1.61
N ALA A 485 -0.69 -22.84 2.01
CA ALA A 485 -2.03 -22.27 2.22
C ALA A 485 -2.29 -21.93 3.69
N GLY A 486 -1.27 -21.48 4.43
CA GLY A 486 -1.41 -20.90 5.77
C GLY A 486 -1.79 -19.40 5.73
N PRO A 487 -1.96 -18.74 6.90
CA PRO A 487 -2.37 -17.33 6.98
C PRO A 487 -1.54 -16.38 6.10
N ALA A 488 -0.22 -16.56 6.07
CA ALA A 488 0.67 -15.74 5.25
C ALA A 488 0.37 -15.91 3.75
N GLY A 489 0.33 -17.15 3.26
CA GLY A 489 0.08 -17.45 1.85
C GLY A 489 -1.32 -17.02 1.40
N LEU A 490 -2.34 -17.34 2.21
CA LEU A 490 -3.72 -16.94 1.91
C LEU A 490 -3.88 -15.40 1.95
N SER A 491 -3.21 -14.70 2.87
CA SER A 491 -3.27 -13.24 2.89
C SER A 491 -2.61 -12.61 1.66
N ALA A 492 -1.49 -13.16 1.20
CA ALA A 492 -0.86 -12.72 -0.06
C ALA A 492 -1.78 -12.98 -1.25
N ALA A 493 -2.42 -14.16 -1.30
CA ALA A 493 -3.36 -14.53 -2.36
C ALA A 493 -4.54 -13.56 -2.44
N TYR A 494 -5.10 -13.19 -1.27
CA TYR A 494 -6.19 -12.23 -1.18
C TYR A 494 -5.81 -10.86 -1.79
N TYR A 495 -4.69 -10.28 -1.37
CA TYR A 495 -4.29 -8.95 -1.84
C TYR A 495 -3.86 -8.95 -3.32
N LEU A 496 -3.09 -9.95 -3.75
CA LEU A 496 -2.72 -10.09 -5.17
C LEU A 496 -3.95 -10.27 -6.06
N ARG A 497 -4.94 -11.04 -5.59
CA ARG A 497 -6.18 -11.24 -6.35
C ARG A 497 -7.05 -9.99 -6.39
N MET A 498 -7.13 -9.22 -5.29
CA MET A 498 -7.73 -7.89 -5.29
C MET A 498 -7.08 -6.97 -6.34
N HIS A 499 -5.77 -7.08 -6.55
CA HIS A 499 -5.02 -6.32 -7.55
C HIS A 499 -4.98 -7.00 -8.94
N GLY A 500 -5.90 -7.92 -9.23
CA GLY A 500 -6.10 -8.42 -10.59
C GLY A 500 -5.30 -9.67 -10.97
N TYR A 501 -4.34 -10.15 -10.16
CA TYR A 501 -3.36 -11.17 -10.56
C TYR A 501 -3.92 -12.60 -10.55
N PRO A 502 -3.72 -13.44 -11.58
CA PRO A 502 -3.97 -14.87 -11.48
C PRO A 502 -3.07 -15.47 -10.40
N VAL A 503 -3.66 -16.10 -9.39
CA VAL A 503 -2.93 -16.66 -8.25
C VAL A 503 -3.25 -18.14 -8.11
N THR A 504 -2.20 -18.96 -8.06
CA THR A 504 -2.29 -20.38 -7.69
C THR A 504 -1.59 -20.61 -6.35
N VAL A 505 -2.32 -21.17 -5.39
CA VAL A 505 -1.78 -21.61 -4.09
C VAL A 505 -1.50 -23.11 -4.15
N PHE A 506 -0.25 -23.49 -3.96
CA PHE A 506 0.21 -24.88 -3.86
C PHE A 506 0.26 -25.29 -2.39
N GLU A 507 -0.45 -26.34 -2.04
CA GLU A 507 -0.56 -26.85 -0.67
C GLU A 507 -0.23 -28.34 -0.63
N LYS A 508 0.65 -28.71 0.29
CA LYS A 508 1.09 -30.09 0.50
C LYS A 508 -0.03 -30.96 1.07
N GLU A 509 -0.86 -30.38 1.94
CA GLU A 509 -1.97 -31.06 2.57
C GLU A 509 -3.20 -31.11 1.64
N SER A 510 -4.20 -31.90 2.02
CA SER A 510 -5.44 -32.06 1.25
C SER A 510 -6.42 -30.88 1.38
N ARG A 511 -6.06 -29.83 2.13
CA ARG A 511 -6.94 -28.73 2.54
C ARG A 511 -6.14 -27.47 2.92
N ALA A 512 -6.71 -26.30 2.68
CA ALA A 512 -6.10 -25.00 3.01
C ALA A 512 -6.34 -24.61 4.48
N GLY A 513 -5.54 -23.70 5.01
CA GLY A 513 -5.62 -23.18 6.38
C GLY A 513 -4.34 -23.37 7.19
N GLY A 514 -3.43 -24.24 6.74
CA GLY A 514 -2.12 -24.47 7.36
C GLY A 514 -2.21 -24.72 8.88
N MET A 515 -1.44 -23.98 9.67
CA MET A 515 -1.42 -24.12 11.14
C MET A 515 -2.73 -23.70 11.83
N LEU A 516 -3.59 -22.88 11.21
CA LEU A 516 -4.92 -22.59 11.77
C LEU A 516 -5.76 -23.87 11.87
N LEU A 517 -5.65 -24.71 10.85
CA LEU A 517 -6.44 -25.91 10.73
C LEU A 517 -5.78 -27.09 11.45
N ASN A 518 -4.47 -27.20 11.35
CA ASN A 518 -3.70 -28.34 11.85
C ASN A 518 -3.18 -28.14 13.27
N GLY A 519 -2.83 -26.90 13.66
CA GLY A 519 -2.22 -26.59 14.95
C GLY A 519 -3.19 -26.08 16.02
N ILE A 520 -4.28 -25.43 15.65
CA ILE A 520 -5.19 -24.82 16.63
C ILE A 520 -6.38 -25.75 16.91
N PRO A 521 -6.70 -26.08 18.17
CA PRO A 521 -7.86 -26.91 18.51
C PRO A 521 -9.20 -26.26 18.16
N SER A 522 -10.20 -27.08 17.83
CA SER A 522 -11.55 -26.59 17.49
C SER A 522 -12.24 -25.79 18.60
N PHE A 523 -11.93 -26.04 19.88
CA PHE A 523 -12.54 -25.31 21.00
C PHE A 523 -12.03 -23.86 21.10
N ARG A 524 -10.97 -23.53 20.35
CA ARG A 524 -10.47 -22.16 20.16
C ARG A 524 -10.88 -21.59 18.82
N LEU A 525 -10.81 -22.39 17.76
CA LEU A 525 -11.08 -21.98 16.38
C LEU A 525 -11.84 -23.08 15.64
N GLU A 526 -13.14 -22.88 15.49
CA GLU A 526 -14.02 -23.79 14.75
C GLU A 526 -13.58 -23.85 13.27
N LYS A 527 -13.66 -25.04 12.68
CA LYS A 527 -13.05 -25.32 11.37
C LYS A 527 -13.86 -24.76 10.20
N ASP A 528 -15.17 -24.62 10.39
CA ASP A 528 -16.09 -23.95 9.47
C ASP A 528 -15.82 -22.44 9.35
N ILE A 529 -15.34 -21.78 10.41
CA ILE A 529 -14.88 -20.38 10.35
C ILE A 529 -13.73 -20.23 9.33
N ILE A 530 -12.75 -21.12 9.40
CA ILE A 530 -11.59 -21.11 8.49
C ILE A 530 -12.07 -21.35 7.05
N GLU A 531 -12.94 -22.33 6.85
CA GLU A 531 -13.46 -22.68 5.52
C GLU A 531 -14.28 -21.53 4.90
N ALA A 532 -15.12 -20.86 5.69
CA ALA A 532 -15.93 -19.73 5.21
C ALA A 532 -15.08 -18.56 4.69
N GLU A 533 -13.94 -18.27 5.33
CA GLU A 533 -13.03 -17.23 4.86
C GLU A 533 -12.19 -17.69 3.66
N ILE A 534 -11.81 -18.98 3.58
CA ILE A 534 -11.16 -19.56 2.39
C ILE A 534 -12.10 -19.54 1.18
N ASP A 535 -13.40 -19.77 1.37
CA ASP A 535 -14.40 -19.65 0.31
C ASP A 535 -14.42 -18.27 -0.33
N VAL A 536 -14.16 -17.20 0.43
CA VAL A 536 -14.05 -15.86 -0.15
C VAL A 536 -12.91 -15.79 -1.15
N LEU A 537 -11.75 -16.39 -0.85
CA LEU A 537 -10.64 -16.45 -1.80
C LEU A 537 -11.00 -17.26 -3.06
N ARG A 538 -11.74 -18.36 -2.90
CA ARG A 538 -12.24 -19.14 -4.05
C ARG A 538 -13.18 -18.31 -4.91
N GLN A 539 -14.10 -17.55 -4.30
CA GLN A 539 -15.02 -16.65 -5.01
C GLN A 539 -14.29 -15.50 -5.73
N MET A 540 -13.16 -15.03 -5.19
CA MET A 540 -12.28 -14.06 -5.85
C MET A 540 -11.51 -14.67 -7.05
N GLY A 541 -11.52 -16.00 -7.20
CA GLY A 541 -10.85 -16.72 -8.28
C GLY A 541 -9.42 -17.17 -7.95
N VAL A 542 -9.07 -17.33 -6.67
CA VAL A 542 -7.80 -17.97 -6.28
C VAL A 542 -7.88 -19.47 -6.58
N GLU A 543 -6.90 -19.99 -7.32
CA GLU A 543 -6.78 -21.41 -7.61
C GLU A 543 -6.03 -22.14 -6.48
N PHE A 544 -6.51 -23.30 -6.07
CA PHE A 544 -5.84 -24.15 -5.07
C PHE A 544 -5.42 -25.49 -5.68
N LYS A 545 -4.14 -25.83 -5.53
CA LYS A 545 -3.58 -27.14 -5.87
C LYS A 545 -3.15 -27.87 -4.60
N TYR A 546 -4.03 -28.72 -4.10
CA TYR A 546 -3.81 -29.54 -2.90
C TYR A 546 -3.02 -30.81 -3.20
N ASN A 547 -2.42 -31.39 -2.16
CA ASN A 547 -1.57 -32.59 -2.24
C ASN A 547 -0.37 -32.44 -3.19
N ILE A 548 0.16 -31.22 -3.31
CA ILE A 548 1.34 -30.91 -4.12
C ILE A 548 2.43 -30.34 -3.21
N GLU A 549 3.48 -31.11 -2.99
CA GLU A 549 4.65 -30.70 -2.22
C GLU A 549 5.77 -30.20 -3.16
N ILE A 550 6.06 -28.90 -3.10
CA ILE A 550 7.16 -28.29 -3.85
C ILE A 550 8.51 -28.78 -3.30
N GLY A 551 9.37 -29.27 -4.19
CA GLY A 551 10.60 -30.01 -3.87
C GLY A 551 10.44 -31.53 -3.99
N LYS A 552 9.20 -32.05 -4.07
CA LYS A 552 8.92 -33.48 -4.23
C LYS A 552 8.13 -33.79 -5.50
N ASP A 553 6.95 -33.18 -5.66
CA ASP A 553 6.05 -33.44 -6.79
C ASP A 553 6.32 -32.50 -7.97
N THR A 554 6.81 -31.30 -7.70
CA THR A 554 7.33 -30.32 -8.68
C THR A 554 8.39 -29.44 -8.01
N THR A 555 9.01 -28.51 -8.74
CA THR A 555 10.06 -27.62 -8.23
C THR A 555 9.81 -26.17 -8.66
N ILE A 556 10.39 -25.20 -7.95
CA ILE A 556 10.32 -23.78 -8.34
C ILE A 556 10.84 -23.56 -9.77
N PRO A 557 11.98 -24.13 -10.20
CA PRO A 557 12.42 -24.06 -11.60
C PRO A 557 11.41 -24.62 -12.62
N SER A 558 10.68 -25.70 -12.29
CA SER A 558 9.64 -26.25 -13.15
C SER A 558 8.47 -25.28 -13.29
N LEU A 559 7.96 -24.75 -12.18
CA LEU A 559 6.88 -23.76 -12.18
C LEU A 559 7.28 -22.48 -12.93
N ARG A 560 8.53 -22.04 -12.78
CA ARG A 560 9.06 -20.92 -13.56
C ARG A 560 8.99 -21.20 -15.06
N SER A 561 9.32 -22.42 -15.48
CA SER A 561 9.23 -22.87 -16.88
C SER A 561 7.78 -22.98 -17.37
N GLU A 562 6.82 -23.23 -16.48
CA GLU A 562 5.38 -23.16 -16.77
C GLU A 562 4.89 -21.71 -16.93
N GLY A 563 5.69 -20.70 -16.60
CA GLY A 563 5.40 -19.29 -16.83
C GLY A 563 5.02 -18.48 -15.58
N TYR A 564 5.15 -19.05 -14.37
CA TYR A 564 4.95 -18.28 -13.13
C TYR A 564 6.02 -17.20 -12.99
N LYS A 565 5.60 -15.96 -12.70
CA LYS A 565 6.49 -14.78 -12.67
C LYS A 565 7.12 -14.50 -11.33
N ALA A 566 6.43 -14.84 -10.24
CA ALA A 566 6.96 -14.69 -8.90
C ALA A 566 6.44 -15.80 -7.98
N PHE A 567 7.20 -16.04 -6.92
CA PHE A 567 6.98 -17.09 -5.94
C PHE A 567 6.95 -16.48 -4.54
N TYR A 568 5.91 -16.80 -3.76
CA TYR A 568 5.88 -16.48 -2.34
C TYR A 568 5.91 -17.76 -1.51
N ILE A 569 6.99 -17.97 -0.76
CA ILE A 569 7.15 -19.13 0.11
C ILE A 569 6.61 -18.80 1.50
N ALA A 570 5.54 -19.51 1.88
CA ALA A 570 4.78 -19.30 3.10
C ALA A 570 4.39 -20.63 3.78
N ILE A 571 5.30 -21.62 3.76
CA ILE A 571 5.06 -22.98 4.29
C ILE A 571 4.94 -23.06 5.83
N GLY A 572 5.25 -21.97 6.54
CA GLY A 572 5.20 -21.89 8.00
C GLY A 572 6.30 -22.69 8.72
N ALA A 573 6.12 -22.90 10.03
CA ALA A 573 6.97 -23.77 10.87
C ALA A 573 6.16 -25.01 11.29
N GLN A 574 6.16 -26.01 10.43
CA GLN A 574 5.27 -27.16 10.46
C GLN A 574 5.76 -28.35 11.31
N GLY A 575 7.05 -28.37 11.66
CA GLY A 575 7.68 -29.42 12.45
C GLY A 575 7.69 -29.11 13.95
N GLY A 576 7.90 -30.15 14.77
CA GLY A 576 8.07 -30.02 16.23
C GLY A 576 9.53 -30.22 16.66
N ARG A 577 9.96 -29.52 17.72
CA ARG A 577 11.29 -29.72 18.31
C ARG A 577 11.27 -30.84 19.36
N LYS A 578 12.36 -31.61 19.40
CA LYS A 578 12.65 -32.61 20.43
C LYS A 578 13.59 -32.05 21.49
N THR A 579 13.62 -32.69 22.65
CA THR A 579 14.31 -32.25 23.87
C THR A 579 15.81 -32.54 23.90
N GLY A 580 16.28 -33.51 23.11
CA GLY A 580 17.64 -34.02 23.12
C GLY A 580 18.00 -34.88 24.35
N VAL A 581 17.00 -35.36 25.11
CA VAL A 581 17.23 -36.16 26.33
C VAL A 581 17.12 -37.66 26.04
N PRO A 582 17.79 -38.53 26.83
CA PRO A 582 17.65 -39.98 26.67
C PRO A 582 16.19 -40.43 26.75
N GLY A 583 15.81 -41.37 25.88
CA GLY A 583 14.45 -41.96 25.85
C GLY A 583 13.41 -41.21 25.00
N GLU A 584 13.76 -40.10 24.34
CA GLU A 584 12.81 -39.28 23.58
C GLU A 584 12.28 -39.89 22.27
N ASP A 585 12.84 -41.01 21.82
CA ASP A 585 12.35 -41.77 20.65
C ASP A 585 11.45 -42.96 21.04
N ALA A 586 11.07 -43.07 22.32
CA ALA A 586 10.23 -44.17 22.82
C ALA A 586 8.78 -44.10 22.33
N ASN A 587 8.12 -45.26 22.28
CA ASN A 587 6.69 -45.33 22.02
C ASN A 587 5.91 -44.62 23.13
N GLY A 588 5.05 -43.68 22.74
CA GLY A 588 4.34 -42.78 23.68
C GLY A 588 4.92 -41.37 23.72
N VAL A 589 6.07 -41.11 23.09
CA VAL A 589 6.61 -39.75 22.90
C VAL A 589 6.19 -39.21 21.52
N GLN A 590 5.64 -38.00 21.49
CA GLN A 590 5.37 -37.27 20.26
C GLN A 590 5.52 -35.77 20.46
N THR A 591 5.72 -35.00 19.40
CA THR A 591 5.72 -33.54 19.50
C THR A 591 4.29 -33.00 19.62
N GLY A 592 4.15 -31.84 20.26
CA GLY A 592 2.86 -31.16 20.40
C GLY A 592 2.21 -30.85 19.05
N VAL A 593 3.01 -30.51 18.03
CA VAL A 593 2.52 -30.23 16.68
C VAL A 593 1.95 -31.49 16.01
N GLU A 594 2.65 -32.62 16.10
CA GLU A 594 2.16 -33.89 15.57
C GLU A 594 0.89 -34.35 16.27
N PHE A 595 0.84 -34.20 17.60
CA PHE A 595 -0.34 -34.53 18.40
C PHE A 595 -1.55 -33.69 18.01
N LEU A 596 -1.40 -32.35 17.96
CA LEU A 596 -2.48 -31.43 17.58
C LEU A 596 -2.97 -31.70 16.16
N ARG A 597 -2.05 -31.99 15.23
CA ARG A 597 -2.40 -32.35 13.85
C ARG A 597 -3.29 -33.59 13.80
N LYS A 598 -2.97 -34.64 14.55
CA LYS A 598 -3.80 -35.86 14.67
C LYS A 598 -5.14 -35.54 15.35
N ALA A 599 -5.12 -34.78 16.45
CA ALA A 599 -6.33 -34.44 17.20
C ALA A 599 -7.32 -33.57 16.39
N ASN A 600 -6.82 -32.69 15.52
CA ASN A 600 -7.61 -31.83 14.64
C ASN A 600 -8.09 -32.53 13.35
N ASN A 601 -7.72 -33.80 13.14
CA ASN A 601 -8.21 -34.61 12.04
C ASN A 601 -9.04 -35.76 12.61
N GLU A 602 -10.34 -35.74 12.38
CA GLU A 602 -11.26 -36.74 12.95
C GLU A 602 -10.90 -38.19 12.58
N ALA A 603 -10.33 -38.40 11.39
CA ALA A 603 -9.90 -39.72 10.94
C ALA A 603 -8.62 -40.21 11.63
N LEU A 604 -7.81 -39.32 12.21
CA LEU A 604 -6.54 -39.64 12.88
C LEU A 604 -6.62 -39.51 14.41
N ARG A 605 -7.70 -38.90 14.92
CA ARG A 605 -7.95 -38.71 16.34
C ARG A 605 -8.16 -40.05 17.02
N HIS A 606 -7.44 -40.27 18.11
CA HIS A 606 -7.54 -41.47 18.95
C HIS A 606 -7.44 -41.08 20.42
N ALA A 607 -7.97 -41.94 21.30
CA ALA A 607 -7.82 -41.79 22.74
C ALA A 607 -6.37 -42.10 23.16
N LEU A 608 -5.89 -41.38 24.16
CA LEU A 608 -4.62 -41.60 24.84
C LEU A 608 -4.85 -42.50 26.05
N GLU A 609 -4.04 -43.54 26.22
CA GLU A 609 -4.12 -44.41 27.38
C GLU A 609 -3.30 -43.88 28.56
N GLY A 610 -3.92 -43.76 29.74
CA GLY A 610 -3.24 -43.41 30.99
C GLY A 610 -2.73 -41.97 31.08
N ASP A 611 -1.83 -41.73 32.03
CA ASP A 611 -1.38 -40.38 32.38
C ASP A 611 -0.49 -39.78 31.26
N VAL A 612 -0.65 -38.46 31.07
CA VAL A 612 -0.01 -37.67 30.01
C VAL A 612 0.84 -36.57 30.63
N VAL A 613 2.10 -36.49 30.21
CA VAL A 613 3.01 -35.39 30.54
C VAL A 613 3.18 -34.48 29.32
N VAL A 614 2.95 -33.19 29.50
CA VAL A 614 3.20 -32.15 28.48
C VAL A 614 4.40 -31.32 28.90
N ILE A 615 5.39 -31.17 28.02
CA ILE A 615 6.62 -30.41 28.30
C ILE A 615 6.62 -29.13 27.47
N GLY A 616 6.48 -27.97 28.12
CA GLY A 616 6.48 -26.65 27.49
C GLY A 616 5.67 -25.61 28.27
N GLY A 617 6.01 -24.32 28.12
CA GLY A 617 5.38 -23.21 28.85
C GLY A 617 4.60 -22.20 28.00
N GLY A 618 4.56 -22.36 26.67
CA GLY A 618 3.87 -21.42 25.76
C GLY A 618 2.41 -21.79 25.47
N ASN A 619 1.69 -20.91 24.74
CA ASN A 619 0.27 -21.12 24.37
C ASN A 619 0.04 -22.48 23.68
N VAL A 620 0.96 -22.92 22.81
CA VAL A 620 0.86 -24.24 22.16
C VAL A 620 0.89 -25.38 23.19
N ALA A 621 1.69 -25.26 24.26
CA ALA A 621 1.71 -26.27 25.32
C ALA A 621 0.38 -26.34 26.08
N VAL A 622 -0.24 -25.18 26.31
CA VAL A 622 -1.58 -25.08 26.91
C VAL A 622 -2.62 -25.74 26.01
N ASP A 623 -2.62 -25.45 24.71
CA ASP A 623 -3.52 -26.07 23.73
C ASP A 623 -3.33 -27.60 23.66
N VAL A 624 -2.08 -28.06 23.70
CA VAL A 624 -1.73 -29.49 23.76
C VAL A 624 -2.29 -30.13 25.03
N ALA A 625 -2.10 -29.52 26.20
CA ALA A 625 -2.59 -30.06 27.47
C ALA A 625 -4.12 -30.12 27.52
N ARG A 626 -4.79 -29.05 27.08
CA ARG A 626 -6.26 -28.99 26.97
C ARG A 626 -6.80 -29.95 25.92
N THR A 627 -6.08 -30.18 24.84
CA THR A 627 -6.46 -31.21 23.86
C THR A 627 -6.28 -32.61 24.46
N ALA A 628 -5.20 -32.84 25.21
CA ALA A 628 -4.92 -34.13 25.84
C ALA A 628 -5.99 -34.50 26.88
N VAL A 629 -6.45 -33.56 27.71
CA VAL A 629 -7.47 -33.84 28.75
C VAL A 629 -8.82 -34.28 28.15
N ARG A 630 -9.07 -33.96 26.87
CA ARG A 630 -10.25 -34.40 26.12
C ARG A 630 -10.09 -35.78 25.49
N LEU A 631 -8.87 -36.31 25.46
CA LEU A 631 -8.52 -37.56 24.79
C LEU A 631 -8.00 -38.64 25.75
N THR A 632 -7.78 -38.34 27.03
CA THR A 632 -7.37 -39.33 28.04
C THR A 632 -8.37 -39.43 29.18
N GLU A 633 -8.46 -40.61 29.81
CA GLU A 633 -9.09 -40.80 31.12
C GLU A 633 -8.10 -40.62 32.28
N GLY A 634 -6.79 -40.50 31.97
CA GLY A 634 -5.71 -40.29 32.94
C GLY A 634 -5.50 -38.83 33.33
N LYS A 635 -4.49 -38.59 34.17
CA LYS A 635 -4.09 -37.24 34.59
C LYS A 635 -3.25 -36.57 33.51
N VAL A 636 -3.46 -35.26 33.33
CA VAL A 636 -2.61 -34.42 32.47
C VAL A 636 -1.79 -33.49 33.34
N THR A 637 -0.46 -33.61 33.23
CA THR A 637 0.49 -32.74 33.94
C THR A 637 1.36 -32.00 32.93
N MET A 638 1.31 -30.67 32.96
CA MET A 638 2.13 -29.78 32.15
C MET A 638 3.33 -29.28 32.98
N LEU A 639 4.54 -29.41 32.44
CA LEU A 639 5.78 -28.97 33.07
C LEU A 639 6.53 -27.99 32.18
N CYS A 640 7.10 -26.93 32.78
CA CYS A 640 7.90 -25.94 32.06
C CYS A 640 9.12 -25.45 32.86
N LEU A 641 10.10 -24.90 32.14
CA LEU A 641 11.34 -24.38 32.72
C LEU A 641 11.11 -23.08 33.49
N GLU A 642 10.18 -22.27 33.00
CA GLU A 642 9.86 -20.95 33.49
C GLU A 642 9.14 -20.99 34.84
N GLY A 643 9.43 -20.01 35.69
CA GLY A 643 8.60 -19.74 36.86
C GLY A 643 7.20 -19.28 36.46
N GLU A 644 6.23 -19.36 37.37
CA GLU A 644 4.82 -19.02 37.09
C GLU A 644 4.64 -17.62 36.48
N LYS A 645 5.42 -16.63 36.95
CA LYS A 645 5.37 -15.25 36.45
C LYS A 645 6.07 -15.05 35.10
N GLU A 646 6.91 -15.99 34.70
CA GLU A 646 7.76 -15.95 33.51
C GLU A 646 7.26 -16.85 32.38
N MET A 647 6.16 -17.58 32.61
CA MET A 647 5.54 -18.44 31.60
C MET A 647 5.22 -17.63 30.33
N PRO A 648 5.60 -18.13 29.14
CA PRO A 648 5.27 -17.48 27.88
C PRO A 648 3.78 -17.51 27.54
N ALA A 649 3.01 -18.44 28.11
CA ALA A 649 1.58 -18.55 27.85
C ALA A 649 0.75 -17.39 28.44
N ALA A 650 -0.36 -17.06 27.79
CA ALA A 650 -1.30 -16.06 28.29
C ALA A 650 -1.94 -16.51 29.61
N ARG A 651 -2.09 -15.57 30.55
CA ARG A 651 -2.51 -15.88 31.93
C ARG A 651 -3.92 -16.47 32.00
N ASP A 652 -4.83 -15.93 31.19
CA ASP A 652 -6.19 -16.44 31.03
C ASP A 652 -6.20 -17.87 30.48
N GLU A 653 -5.39 -18.18 29.47
CA GLU A 653 -5.26 -19.55 28.94
C GLU A 653 -4.74 -20.55 29.99
N VAL A 654 -3.76 -20.14 30.81
CA VAL A 654 -3.25 -20.99 31.92
C VAL A 654 -4.32 -21.21 32.99
N LEU A 655 -5.15 -20.20 33.28
CA LEU A 655 -6.27 -20.34 34.23
C LEU A 655 -7.32 -21.31 33.69
N GLU A 656 -7.71 -21.20 32.41
CA GLU A 656 -8.62 -22.13 31.75
C GLU A 656 -8.09 -23.57 31.81
N ALA A 657 -6.78 -23.78 31.62
CA ALA A 657 -6.18 -25.10 31.77
C ALA A 657 -6.30 -25.65 33.19
N LYS A 658 -6.05 -24.83 34.22
CA LYS A 658 -6.21 -25.22 35.63
C LYS A 658 -7.68 -25.54 35.96
N GLU A 659 -8.63 -24.78 35.43
CA GLU A 659 -10.07 -25.06 35.55
C GLU A 659 -10.47 -26.37 34.87
N GLU A 660 -9.70 -26.80 33.87
CA GLU A 660 -9.85 -28.10 33.22
C GLU A 660 -9.15 -29.27 33.96
N ASP A 661 -8.75 -29.07 35.23
CA ASP A 661 -7.96 -29.99 36.09
C ASP A 661 -6.59 -30.41 35.52
N ILE A 662 -5.96 -29.55 34.71
CA ILE A 662 -4.59 -29.76 34.25
C ILE A 662 -3.63 -29.29 35.35
N SER A 663 -2.74 -30.18 35.80
CA SER A 663 -1.71 -29.82 36.77
C SER A 663 -0.58 -29.06 36.07
N VAL A 664 -0.21 -27.89 36.57
CA VAL A 664 0.89 -27.07 36.01
C VAL A 664 2.05 -27.01 37.01
N MET A 665 3.23 -27.50 36.60
CA MET A 665 4.43 -27.53 37.43
C MET A 665 5.55 -26.70 36.80
N ASN A 666 5.83 -25.54 37.41
CA ASN A 666 6.84 -24.59 36.97
C ASN A 666 8.24 -24.90 37.52
N GLY A 667 9.28 -24.46 36.80
CA GLY A 667 10.67 -24.56 37.23
C GLY A 667 11.27 -25.97 37.12
N TRP A 668 10.84 -26.76 36.13
CA TRP A 668 11.28 -28.15 35.93
C TRP A 668 11.67 -28.38 34.47
N GLY A 669 12.87 -28.92 34.24
CA GLY A 669 13.35 -29.30 32.91
C GLY A 669 13.56 -30.80 32.77
N PRO A 670 13.33 -31.39 31.58
CA PRO A 670 13.50 -32.82 31.38
C PRO A 670 14.97 -33.22 31.52
N LYS A 671 15.22 -34.33 32.22
CA LYS A 671 16.54 -34.96 32.37
C LYS A 671 16.64 -36.23 31.52
N GLU A 672 15.64 -37.10 31.60
CA GLU A 672 15.51 -38.33 30.81
C GLU A 672 14.06 -38.82 30.81
N ILE A 673 13.69 -39.58 29.78
CA ILE A 673 12.41 -40.27 29.65
C ILE A 673 12.64 -41.75 29.98
N LEU A 674 11.93 -42.25 30.99
CA LEU A 674 12.04 -43.64 31.44
C LEU A 674 11.25 -44.54 30.51
N THR A 675 11.85 -45.68 30.15
CA THR A 675 11.26 -46.62 29.20
C THR A 675 11.32 -48.05 29.71
N GLU A 676 10.29 -48.83 29.40
CA GLU A 676 10.24 -50.27 29.62
C GLU A 676 9.71 -50.95 28.35
N ASN A 677 10.45 -51.92 27.81
CA ASN A 677 10.14 -52.58 26.54
C ASN A 677 9.89 -51.59 25.38
N GLY A 678 10.60 -50.46 25.37
CA GLY A 678 10.47 -49.41 24.37
C GLY A 678 9.25 -48.48 24.53
N ASN A 679 8.45 -48.64 25.59
CA ASN A 679 7.31 -47.77 25.90
C ASN A 679 7.65 -46.84 27.07
N VAL A 680 7.10 -45.63 27.04
CA VAL A 680 7.24 -44.66 28.14
C VAL A 680 6.60 -45.19 29.44
N THR A 681 7.32 -45.04 30.55
CA THR A 681 6.80 -45.31 31.91
C THR A 681 6.84 -44.08 32.84
N GLY A 682 7.59 -43.04 32.48
CA GLY A 682 7.66 -41.79 33.22
C GLY A 682 8.72 -40.84 32.68
N VAL A 683 8.81 -39.65 33.27
CA VAL A 683 9.84 -38.66 32.94
C VAL A 683 10.52 -38.17 34.22
N VAL A 684 11.85 -38.13 34.20
CA VAL A 684 12.65 -37.52 35.26
C VAL A 684 12.90 -36.06 34.90
N PHE A 685 12.57 -35.16 35.82
CA PHE A 685 12.83 -33.73 35.70
C PHE A 685 13.87 -33.29 36.72
N LYS A 686 14.61 -32.23 36.39
CA LYS A 686 15.56 -31.53 37.25
C LYS A 686 15.13 -30.09 37.47
N LYS A 687 15.43 -29.55 38.65
CA LYS A 687 15.02 -28.19 39.03
C LYS A 687 15.70 -27.17 38.12
N CYS A 688 14.91 -26.31 37.48
CA CYS A 688 15.40 -25.16 36.73
C CYS A 688 15.55 -23.97 37.68
N LEU A 689 16.77 -23.47 37.85
CA LEU A 689 17.11 -22.35 38.73
C LEU A 689 16.95 -21.00 38.03
N SER A 690 17.26 -20.95 36.73
CA SER A 690 17.06 -19.78 35.87
C SER A 690 16.91 -20.24 34.42
N VAL A 691 16.07 -19.58 33.64
CA VAL A 691 15.90 -19.86 32.20
C VAL A 691 16.88 -19.05 31.34
N LYS A 692 17.35 -17.92 31.86
CA LYS A 692 18.24 -17.00 31.16
C LYS A 692 19.58 -16.87 31.87
N ASP A 693 20.62 -16.58 31.11
CA ASP A 693 21.92 -16.17 31.65
C ASP A 693 21.90 -14.69 32.11
N ALA A 694 23.05 -14.22 32.61
CA ALA A 694 23.23 -12.84 33.07
C ALA A 694 23.03 -11.79 31.95
N ASP A 695 23.20 -12.18 30.68
CA ASP A 695 22.98 -11.32 29.51
C ASP A 695 21.52 -11.37 29.02
N GLY A 696 20.65 -12.11 29.70
CA GLY A 696 19.24 -12.26 29.36
C GLY A 696 18.97 -13.21 28.18
N LYS A 697 19.97 -13.95 27.71
CA LYS A 697 19.81 -14.95 26.64
C LYS A 697 19.28 -16.24 27.23
N PHE A 698 18.51 -16.98 26.43
CA PHE A 698 18.00 -18.30 26.83
C PHE A 698 19.18 -19.27 27.03
N ASN A 699 19.42 -19.65 28.28
CA ASN A 699 20.49 -20.55 28.70
C ASN A 699 20.15 -21.15 30.08
N PRO A 700 19.24 -22.15 30.13
CA PRO A 700 18.69 -22.62 31.38
C PRO A 700 19.75 -23.27 32.27
N GLN A 701 19.76 -22.87 33.54
CA GLN A 701 20.64 -23.38 34.59
C GLN A 701 19.85 -24.32 35.51
N TYR A 702 20.43 -25.48 35.82
CA TYR A 702 19.74 -26.54 36.55
C TYR A 702 20.46 -26.90 37.86
N ASP A 703 19.70 -27.33 38.86
CA ASP A 703 20.22 -28.13 39.96
C ASP A 703 20.05 -29.61 39.61
N GLU A 704 21.17 -30.29 39.34
CA GLU A 704 21.18 -31.71 38.97
C GLU A 704 20.88 -32.65 40.16
N ASN A 705 20.92 -32.13 41.40
CA ASN A 705 20.66 -32.91 42.61
C ASN A 705 19.18 -32.90 43.01
N GLU A 706 18.42 -31.88 42.60
CA GLU A 706 16.99 -31.78 42.86
C GLU A 706 16.21 -32.32 41.65
N THR A 707 15.78 -33.59 41.75
CA THR A 707 15.01 -34.25 40.70
C THR A 707 13.66 -34.77 41.18
N ILE A 708 12.67 -34.77 40.28
CA ILE A 708 11.38 -35.44 40.48
C ILE A 708 11.15 -36.45 39.36
N THR A 709 10.39 -37.51 39.65
CA THR A 709 9.93 -38.46 38.63
C THR A 709 8.42 -38.38 38.53
N VAL A 710 7.91 -38.18 37.32
CA VAL A 710 6.47 -38.12 37.02
C VAL A 710 6.12 -39.37 36.20
N PRO A 711 5.38 -40.35 36.76
CA PRO A 711 4.91 -41.51 36.02
C PRO A 711 3.92 -41.10 34.92
N CYS A 712 4.06 -41.66 33.73
CA CYS A 712 3.16 -41.41 32.61
C CYS A 712 3.29 -42.48 31.54
N LYS A 713 2.30 -42.59 30.66
CA LYS A 713 2.35 -43.41 29.45
C LYS A 713 2.58 -42.61 28.18
N ASN A 714 2.33 -41.29 28.22
CA ASN A 714 2.46 -40.41 27.07
C ASN A 714 3.26 -39.16 27.43
N VAL A 715 4.16 -38.74 26.54
CA VAL A 715 4.95 -37.51 26.65
C VAL A 715 4.73 -36.66 25.39
N LEU A 716 4.22 -35.44 25.57
CA LEU A 716 3.94 -34.49 24.50
C LEU A 716 4.93 -33.32 24.57
N LEU A 717 5.84 -33.23 23.60
CA LEU A 717 6.92 -32.25 23.57
C LEU A 717 6.47 -30.95 22.85
N SER A 718 6.24 -29.88 23.61
CA SER A 718 5.73 -28.58 23.15
C SER A 718 6.74 -27.46 23.39
N ILE A 719 8.00 -27.71 23.04
CA ILE A 719 9.16 -26.83 23.30
C ILE A 719 9.59 -25.98 22.09
N GLY A 720 8.74 -25.89 21.07
CA GLY A 720 8.93 -25.03 19.90
C GLY A 720 8.68 -25.74 18.57
N GLN A 721 8.56 -24.92 17.53
CA GLN A 721 8.34 -25.37 16.15
C GLN A 721 9.63 -25.28 15.33
N SER A 722 9.70 -26.06 14.26
CA SER A 722 10.80 -26.07 13.30
C SER A 722 10.25 -25.94 11.87
N ILE A 723 11.07 -25.36 11.00
CA ILE A 723 10.78 -25.25 9.57
C ILE A 723 11.38 -26.48 8.89
N GLU A 724 10.57 -27.18 8.11
CA GLU A 724 11.02 -28.33 7.32
C GLU A 724 11.07 -27.92 5.84
N TRP A 725 12.27 -27.56 5.37
CA TRP A 725 12.48 -27.11 3.98
C TRP A 725 12.43 -28.25 2.96
N GLY A 726 12.74 -29.48 3.39
CA GLY A 726 12.93 -30.62 2.48
C GLY A 726 13.85 -30.24 1.32
N LYS A 727 13.34 -30.41 0.10
CA LYS A 727 14.03 -30.05 -1.15
C LYS A 727 13.47 -28.80 -1.84
N LEU A 728 12.60 -28.03 -1.16
CA LEU A 728 11.88 -26.91 -1.77
C LEU A 728 12.82 -25.86 -2.38
N LEU A 729 13.95 -25.60 -1.72
CA LEU A 729 14.93 -24.60 -2.13
C LEU A 729 15.96 -25.09 -3.16
N GLU A 730 15.93 -26.37 -3.56
CA GLU A 730 16.86 -26.90 -4.56
C GLU A 730 16.72 -26.13 -5.88
N GLY A 731 17.85 -25.63 -6.41
CA GLY A 731 17.88 -24.82 -7.64
C GLY A 731 17.48 -23.35 -7.47
N THR A 732 17.37 -22.86 -6.23
CA THR A 732 17.13 -21.44 -5.92
C THR A 732 18.36 -20.78 -5.29
N LYS A 733 18.35 -19.46 -5.18
CA LYS A 733 19.39 -18.67 -4.46
C LYS A 733 18.99 -18.28 -3.04
N VAL A 734 17.91 -18.85 -2.49
CA VAL A 734 17.44 -18.49 -1.14
C VAL A 734 18.46 -18.92 -0.09
N GLU A 735 18.89 -17.97 0.74
CA GLU A 735 19.79 -18.22 1.87
C GLU A 735 19.00 -18.44 3.16
N LEU A 736 19.51 -19.29 4.04
CA LEU A 736 18.96 -19.54 5.37
C LEU A 736 19.82 -18.89 6.45
N ASN A 737 19.15 -18.32 7.45
CA ASN A 737 19.77 -17.85 8.69
C ASN A 737 20.16 -19.02 9.60
N ARG A 738 20.98 -18.75 10.63
CA ARG A 738 21.40 -19.78 11.62
C ARG A 738 20.24 -20.47 12.34
N ASN A 739 19.11 -19.80 12.49
CA ASN A 739 17.88 -20.33 13.10
C ASN A 739 16.97 -21.04 12.09
N ASN A 740 17.47 -21.33 10.88
CA ASN A 740 16.76 -22.01 9.80
C ASN A 740 15.60 -21.21 9.16
N THR A 741 15.43 -19.92 9.46
CA THR A 741 14.51 -19.04 8.71
C THR A 741 15.15 -18.57 7.40
N ALA A 742 14.34 -18.26 6.40
CA ALA A 742 14.84 -17.67 5.15
C ALA A 742 15.27 -16.22 5.37
N LYS A 743 16.36 -15.84 4.69
CA LYS A 743 16.87 -14.47 4.68
C LYS A 743 16.24 -13.68 3.54
N ALA A 744 15.72 -12.50 3.86
CA ALA A 744 15.10 -11.58 2.92
C ALA A 744 15.23 -10.14 3.39
N ASP A 745 14.99 -9.21 2.47
CA ASP A 745 14.93 -7.79 2.78
C ASP A 745 13.74 -7.47 3.72
N PRO A 746 13.94 -6.68 4.79
CA PRO A 746 12.91 -6.44 5.79
C PRO A 746 11.77 -5.53 5.32
N VAL A 747 11.96 -4.79 4.23
CA VAL A 747 10.96 -3.88 3.65
C VAL A 747 10.17 -4.58 2.54
N THR A 748 10.85 -5.34 1.67
CA THR A 748 10.27 -5.93 0.46
C THR A 748 9.97 -7.42 0.58
N LEU A 749 10.52 -8.10 1.60
CA LEU A 749 10.45 -9.55 1.77
C LEU A 749 11.08 -10.36 0.62
N GLN A 750 11.86 -9.71 -0.24
CA GLN A 750 12.56 -10.32 -1.37
C GLN A 750 13.81 -11.05 -0.89
N THR A 751 14.04 -12.25 -1.42
CA THR A 751 15.25 -13.04 -1.12
C THR A 751 16.41 -12.67 -2.06
N ALA A 752 17.53 -13.40 -1.96
CA ALA A 752 18.63 -13.28 -2.93
C ALA A 752 18.28 -13.85 -4.33
N ASP A 753 17.16 -14.58 -4.46
CA ASP A 753 16.56 -14.91 -5.75
C ASP A 753 15.45 -13.88 -6.05
N PRO A 754 15.59 -13.02 -7.07
CA PRO A 754 14.72 -11.84 -7.24
C PRO A 754 13.23 -12.15 -7.41
N ASP A 755 12.88 -13.31 -7.97
CA ASP A 755 11.49 -13.73 -8.15
C ASP A 755 10.91 -14.50 -6.95
N ILE A 756 11.68 -14.68 -5.88
CA ILE A 756 11.27 -15.39 -4.66
C ILE A 756 11.19 -14.44 -3.47
N PHE A 757 10.01 -14.44 -2.85
CA PHE A 757 9.68 -13.71 -1.64
C PHE A 757 9.31 -14.70 -0.52
N VAL A 758 9.52 -14.32 0.74
CA VAL A 758 9.27 -15.18 1.91
C VAL A 758 8.52 -14.42 3.00
N GLY A 759 7.62 -15.09 3.72
CA GLY A 759 6.89 -14.43 4.81
C GLY A 759 6.12 -15.40 5.70
N GLY A 760 5.56 -14.87 6.79
CA GLY A 760 5.09 -15.69 7.90
C GLY A 760 6.26 -16.36 8.65
N ASP A 761 5.99 -17.50 9.29
CA ASP A 761 6.93 -18.12 10.22
C ASP A 761 8.25 -18.55 9.57
N VAL A 762 8.28 -18.82 8.26
CA VAL A 762 9.53 -19.15 7.55
C VAL A 762 10.51 -17.98 7.50
N TYR A 763 10.02 -16.75 7.62
CA TYR A 763 10.84 -15.53 7.63
C TYR A 763 11.07 -15.07 9.08
N THR A 764 10.00 -14.91 9.86
CA THR A 764 10.09 -14.32 11.21
C THR A 764 10.42 -15.31 12.33
N GLY A 765 10.33 -16.62 12.06
CA GLY A 765 10.06 -17.61 13.09
C GLY A 765 8.59 -17.58 13.55
N PRO A 766 8.15 -18.55 14.38
CA PRO A 766 6.76 -18.67 14.82
C PRO A 766 6.22 -17.39 15.48
N ARG A 767 5.17 -16.82 14.90
CA ARG A 767 4.44 -15.65 15.43
C ARG A 767 2.92 -15.85 15.37
N PHE A 768 2.14 -14.81 15.65
CA PHE A 768 0.67 -14.88 15.61
C PHE A 768 0.15 -14.72 14.18
N ALA A 769 -1.04 -15.24 13.90
CA ALA A 769 -1.68 -15.16 12.58
C ALA A 769 -1.78 -13.72 12.05
N ILE A 770 -2.00 -12.73 12.92
CA ILE A 770 -2.06 -11.31 12.54
C ILE A 770 -0.72 -10.77 12.02
N ASP A 771 0.42 -11.29 12.50
CA ASP A 771 1.74 -10.94 11.99
C ASP A 771 1.93 -11.51 10.56
N ALA A 772 1.44 -12.74 10.31
CA ALA A 772 1.45 -13.37 8.99
C ALA A 772 0.53 -12.66 7.97
N ILE A 773 -0.63 -12.17 8.43
CA ILE A 773 -1.57 -11.38 7.62
C ILE A 773 -0.94 -10.06 7.19
N ALA A 774 -0.23 -9.38 8.09
CA ALA A 774 0.46 -8.14 7.75
C ALA A 774 1.50 -8.35 6.63
N ALA A 775 2.23 -9.47 6.64
CA ALA A 775 3.20 -9.81 5.61
C ALA A 775 2.57 -10.01 4.22
N GLY A 776 1.33 -10.51 4.15
CA GLY A 776 0.60 -10.70 2.89
C GLY A 776 0.42 -9.40 2.09
N ARG A 777 0.20 -8.27 2.77
CA ARG A 777 0.09 -6.97 2.10
C ARG A 777 1.43 -6.40 1.64
N ILE A 778 2.48 -6.63 2.43
CA ILE A 778 3.84 -6.21 2.09
C ILE A 778 4.32 -6.95 0.84
N VAL A 779 4.06 -8.27 0.77
CA VAL A 779 4.51 -9.05 -0.39
C VAL A 779 3.70 -8.77 -1.64
N GLU A 780 2.42 -8.39 -1.53
CA GLU A 780 1.63 -7.97 -2.69
C GLU A 780 2.26 -6.75 -3.39
N ASP A 781 2.53 -5.65 -2.68
CA ASP A 781 3.18 -4.46 -3.26
C ASP A 781 4.58 -4.80 -3.83
N SER A 782 5.27 -5.75 -3.21
CA SER A 782 6.62 -6.18 -3.65
C SER A 782 6.57 -7.01 -4.92
N ILE A 783 5.66 -7.99 -5.02
CA ILE A 783 5.44 -8.79 -6.22
C ILE A 783 4.95 -7.90 -7.35
N ASN A 784 3.98 -7.01 -7.08
CA ASN A 784 3.45 -6.07 -8.07
C ASN A 784 4.59 -5.22 -8.68
N ARG A 785 5.47 -4.65 -7.85
CA ARG A 785 6.65 -3.92 -8.34
C ARG A 785 7.61 -4.81 -9.11
N PHE A 786 7.86 -6.03 -8.64
CA PHE A 786 8.84 -6.91 -9.26
C PHE A 786 8.43 -7.40 -10.66
N VAL A 787 7.17 -7.79 -10.85
CA VAL A 787 6.70 -8.37 -12.12
C VAL A 787 6.53 -7.33 -13.22
N HIS A 788 6.51 -6.04 -12.86
CA HIS A 788 6.47 -4.94 -13.81
C HIS A 788 7.87 -4.34 -14.01
N PRO A 789 8.40 -4.34 -15.24
CA PRO A 789 9.69 -3.71 -15.54
C PRO A 789 9.73 -2.25 -15.09
N GLY A 790 10.91 -1.77 -14.72
CA GLY A 790 11.13 -0.34 -14.45
C GLY A 790 10.54 0.20 -13.14
N GLN A 791 9.89 -0.63 -12.33
CA GLN A 791 9.40 -0.24 -11.02
C GLN A 791 10.51 -0.34 -9.96
N SER A 792 10.59 0.67 -9.10
CA SER A 792 11.44 0.64 -7.92
C SER A 792 10.75 -0.12 -6.79
N MET A 793 11.54 -0.92 -6.06
CA MET A 793 11.06 -1.66 -4.89
C MET A 793 10.81 -0.76 -3.66
N THR A 794 11.29 0.48 -3.66
CA THR A 794 11.30 1.35 -2.46
C THR A 794 10.73 2.74 -2.67
N ILE A 795 10.81 3.30 -3.88
CA ILE A 795 10.34 4.67 -4.16
C ILE A 795 8.81 4.75 -3.96
N ASN A 796 8.38 5.80 -3.23
CA ASN A 796 6.96 6.07 -2.93
C ASN A 796 6.23 4.91 -2.21
N ARG A 797 6.98 4.03 -1.54
CA ARG A 797 6.42 2.90 -0.78
C ARG A 797 5.85 3.36 0.56
N ASP A 798 4.60 3.01 0.83
CA ASP A 798 3.99 3.27 2.14
C ASP A 798 4.40 2.19 3.15
N LEU A 799 5.30 2.56 4.08
CA LEU A 799 5.75 1.68 5.15
C LEU A 799 4.72 1.50 6.28
N ARG A 800 3.59 2.21 6.22
CA ARG A 800 2.51 2.18 7.21
C ARG A 800 3.01 2.36 8.64
N HIS A 801 3.99 3.25 8.81
CA HIS A 801 4.56 3.55 10.12
C HIS A 801 3.62 4.45 10.94
N PHE A 802 3.18 3.95 12.10
CA PHE A 802 2.33 4.67 13.04
C PHE A 802 2.97 4.69 14.43
N ILE A 803 2.98 5.87 15.05
CA ILE A 803 3.59 6.10 16.36
C ILE A 803 2.50 6.04 17.44
N GLU A 804 2.75 5.32 18.53
CA GLU A 804 1.84 5.29 19.69
C GLU A 804 1.88 6.62 20.44
N LEU A 805 0.70 7.17 20.79
CA LEU A 805 0.64 8.37 21.61
C LEU A 805 1.18 8.13 23.04
N ASN A 806 1.68 9.19 23.68
CA ASN A 806 2.12 9.09 25.08
C ASN A 806 0.90 9.05 26.04
N LYS A 807 0.58 7.83 26.52
CA LYS A 807 -0.56 7.59 27.41
C LYS A 807 -0.43 8.27 28.78
N ASP A 808 0.79 8.52 29.26
CA ASP A 808 1.02 9.15 30.56
C ASP A 808 0.82 10.68 30.52
N ASN A 809 0.68 11.26 29.32
CA ASN A 809 0.40 12.68 29.10
C ASN A 809 -1.02 12.92 28.56
N VAL A 810 -1.95 11.97 28.73
CA VAL A 810 -3.34 12.12 28.32
C VAL A 810 -4.18 12.67 29.47
N VAL A 811 -4.99 13.69 29.18
CA VAL A 811 -6.01 14.23 30.09
C VAL A 811 -7.39 13.89 29.55
N LEU A 812 -8.24 13.29 30.39
CA LEU A 812 -9.62 12.95 30.08
C LEU A 812 -10.55 13.88 30.85
N GLU A 813 -11.38 14.65 30.14
CA GLU A 813 -12.37 15.55 30.75
C GLU A 813 -13.66 14.79 31.07
N GLU A 814 -14.22 14.10 30.07
CA GLU A 814 -15.43 13.29 30.19
C GLU A 814 -15.26 11.98 29.41
N PHE A 815 -15.81 10.88 29.95
CA PHE A 815 -15.82 9.58 29.29
C PHE A 815 -16.97 8.71 29.81
N ASP A 816 -17.37 7.72 29.00
CA ASP A 816 -18.44 6.77 29.35
C ASP A 816 -18.04 5.86 30.52
N THR A 817 -18.92 5.71 31.52
CA THR A 817 -18.66 4.96 32.76
C THR A 817 -19.24 3.54 32.78
N ALA A 818 -19.74 3.04 31.65
CA ALA A 818 -20.21 1.67 31.56
C ALA A 818 -19.09 0.67 31.87
N LYS A 819 -19.46 -0.42 32.54
CA LYS A 819 -18.55 -1.52 32.83
C LYS A 819 -18.21 -2.28 31.55
N ARG A 820 -16.99 -2.84 31.49
CA ARG A 820 -16.58 -3.73 30.40
C ARG A 820 -17.57 -4.89 30.28
N GLN A 821 -18.05 -5.13 29.07
CA GLN A 821 -18.94 -6.24 28.77
C GLN A 821 -18.16 -7.56 28.80
N ILE A 822 -18.83 -8.64 29.20
CA ILE A 822 -18.23 -9.97 29.37
C ILE A 822 -19.05 -10.96 28.55
N PRO A 823 -18.42 -11.87 27.80
CA PRO A 823 -19.15 -12.82 26.97
C PRO A 823 -19.90 -13.82 27.84
N GLY A 824 -21.07 -14.26 27.37
CA GLY A 824 -21.80 -15.35 27.99
C GLY A 824 -21.10 -16.70 27.75
N HIS A 825 -21.53 -17.73 28.48
CA HIS A 825 -21.02 -19.10 28.30
C HIS A 825 -22.19 -20.07 28.06
N LYS A 826 -21.98 -21.04 27.18
CA LYS A 826 -22.89 -22.17 26.96
C LYS A 826 -22.89 -23.08 28.19
N GLN A 827 -24.00 -23.77 28.46
CA GLN A 827 -24.07 -24.78 29.52
C GLN A 827 -23.39 -26.08 29.06
N GLY A 828 -22.61 -26.73 29.93
CA GLY A 828 -21.96 -28.01 29.65
C GLY A 828 -20.62 -28.18 30.36
N ASN A 829 -19.97 -29.34 30.19
CA ASN A 829 -18.62 -29.60 30.67
C ASN A 829 -17.61 -29.27 29.55
N PRO A 830 -16.76 -28.23 29.69
CA PRO A 830 -15.76 -27.87 28.68
C PRO A 830 -14.81 -29.03 28.32
N LYS A 831 -14.54 -29.96 29.25
CA LYS A 831 -13.68 -31.13 29.03
C LYS A 831 -14.31 -32.21 28.14
N ALA A 832 -15.64 -32.18 28.00
CA ALA A 832 -16.37 -33.18 27.25
C ALA A 832 -16.62 -32.76 25.79
N THR A 833 -16.12 -31.59 25.36
CA THR A 833 -16.38 -31.04 24.04
C THR A 833 -15.18 -30.34 23.42
N PHE A 834 -15.15 -30.35 22.09
CA PHE A 834 -14.22 -29.60 21.26
C PHE A 834 -14.85 -28.31 20.70
N ASN A 835 -16.03 -27.90 21.17
CA ASN A 835 -16.70 -26.68 20.72
C ASN A 835 -16.30 -25.47 21.57
N ASP A 836 -16.29 -24.27 21.00
CA ASP A 836 -16.13 -23.04 21.78
C ASP A 836 -17.36 -22.85 22.68
N MET A 837 -17.10 -22.83 23.99
CA MET A 837 -18.14 -22.64 25.00
C MET A 837 -18.49 -21.17 25.22
N ARG A 838 -17.67 -20.24 24.72
CA ARG A 838 -17.93 -18.80 24.83
C ARG A 838 -18.95 -18.38 23.78
N LEU A 839 -19.93 -17.59 24.20
CA LEU A 839 -20.88 -16.95 23.31
C LEU A 839 -20.28 -15.66 22.76
N ALA A 840 -20.60 -15.33 21.51
CA ALA A 840 -20.36 -13.99 21.00
C ALA A 840 -21.18 -12.97 21.81
N PHE A 841 -20.74 -11.71 21.83
CA PHE A 841 -21.54 -10.62 22.36
C PHE A 841 -22.89 -10.53 21.65
N THR A 842 -23.91 -10.06 22.36
CA THR A 842 -25.13 -9.59 21.72
C THR A 842 -24.90 -8.22 21.07
N ASP A 843 -25.79 -7.82 20.16
CA ASP A 843 -25.81 -6.46 19.58
C ASP A 843 -25.72 -5.39 20.69
N GLU A 844 -26.55 -5.52 21.73
CA GLU A 844 -26.60 -4.58 22.85
C GLU A 844 -25.26 -4.52 23.61
N GLN A 845 -24.63 -5.66 23.85
CA GLN A 845 -23.30 -5.72 24.47
C GLN A 845 -22.26 -5.03 23.59
N VAL A 846 -22.26 -5.30 22.28
CA VAL A 846 -21.33 -4.66 21.34
C VAL A 846 -21.50 -3.15 21.34
N ARG A 847 -22.72 -2.64 21.25
CA ARG A 847 -22.97 -1.19 21.25
C ARG A 847 -22.55 -0.54 22.56
N THR A 848 -22.84 -1.19 23.68
CA THR A 848 -22.47 -0.70 25.02
C THR A 848 -20.95 -0.67 25.18
N GLU A 849 -20.27 -1.74 24.81
CA GLU A 849 -18.81 -1.82 24.88
C GLU A 849 -18.13 -0.83 23.94
N ALA A 850 -18.63 -0.70 22.72
CA ALA A 850 -18.05 0.19 21.71
C ALA A 850 -18.12 1.67 22.12
N LYS A 851 -19.18 2.08 22.83
CA LYS A 851 -19.33 3.45 23.37
C LYS A 851 -18.29 3.81 24.42
N ARG A 852 -17.65 2.82 25.07
CA ARG A 852 -16.58 3.06 26.06
C ARG A 852 -15.29 3.60 25.43
N CYS A 853 -15.13 3.52 24.10
CA CYS A 853 -13.93 3.94 23.38
C CYS A 853 -13.63 5.44 23.58
N LEU A 854 -12.40 5.77 23.98
CA LEU A 854 -11.98 7.15 24.28
C LEU A 854 -11.73 8.01 23.03
N GLY A 855 -11.65 7.43 21.83
CA GLY A 855 -11.34 8.19 20.61
C GLY A 855 -9.94 8.81 20.64
N CYS A 856 -8.90 7.98 20.76
CA CYS A 856 -7.52 8.41 21.04
C CYS A 856 -6.89 9.30 19.95
N GLY A 857 -7.08 8.96 18.68
CA GLY A 857 -6.51 9.67 17.53
C GLY A 857 -7.54 10.45 16.70
N ALA A 858 -7.03 11.39 15.89
CA ALA A 858 -7.75 12.04 14.79
C ALA A 858 -6.81 12.28 13.59
N THR A 859 -7.37 12.55 12.42
CA THR A 859 -6.61 13.05 11.27
C THR A 859 -6.50 14.57 11.35
N PHE A 860 -5.36 15.12 10.95
CA PHE A 860 -5.14 16.56 10.81
C PHE A 860 -4.60 16.84 9.41
N VAL A 861 -5.07 17.92 8.80
CA VAL A 861 -4.68 18.32 7.44
C VAL A 861 -3.83 19.58 7.50
N ASP A 862 -2.65 19.51 6.90
CA ASP A 862 -1.87 20.69 6.56
C ASP A 862 -2.53 21.42 5.38
N LEU A 863 -3.27 22.47 5.68
CA LEU A 863 -3.97 23.30 4.68
C LEU A 863 -3.01 23.95 3.68
N ASN A 864 -1.75 24.20 4.08
CA ASN A 864 -0.74 24.78 3.19
C ASN A 864 -0.12 23.75 2.25
N LYS A 865 -0.21 22.46 2.54
CA LYS A 865 0.23 21.39 1.63
C LYS A 865 -0.92 20.81 0.80
N CYS A 866 -2.16 20.87 1.30
CA CYS A 866 -3.34 20.34 0.63
C CYS A 866 -3.51 20.93 -0.79
N ILE A 867 -3.77 20.08 -1.78
CA ILE A 867 -4.03 20.46 -3.19
C ILE A 867 -5.52 20.42 -3.57
N GLY A 868 -6.39 20.03 -2.64
CA GLY A 868 -7.85 20.06 -2.84
C GLY A 868 -8.39 19.01 -3.82
N CYS A 869 -7.78 17.81 -3.91
CA CYS A 869 -8.21 16.75 -4.83
C CYS A 869 -9.47 15.99 -4.39
N GLY A 870 -9.87 16.04 -3.12
CA GLY A 870 -11.07 15.34 -2.63
C GLY A 870 -10.93 13.83 -2.37
N LEU A 871 -9.83 13.18 -2.77
CA LEU A 871 -9.66 11.73 -2.51
C LEU A 871 -9.79 11.34 -1.03
N CYS A 872 -9.34 12.20 -0.12
CA CYS A 872 -9.45 11.95 1.32
C CYS A 872 -10.91 11.94 1.83
N THR A 873 -11.82 12.67 1.19
CA THR A 873 -13.23 12.72 1.58
C THR A 873 -13.98 11.50 1.07
N THR A 874 -13.61 10.96 -0.10
CA THR A 874 -14.22 9.73 -0.63
C THR A 874 -13.89 8.48 0.20
N ARG A 875 -12.88 8.53 1.05
CA ARG A 875 -12.53 7.45 2.00
C ARG A 875 -13.15 7.60 3.38
N CYS A 876 -13.83 8.71 3.66
CA CYS A 876 -14.36 8.98 4.98
C CYS A 876 -15.82 8.56 5.10
N GLU A 877 -16.04 7.42 5.74
CA GLU A 877 -17.38 6.87 6.05
C GLU A 877 -18.04 7.48 7.29
N PHE A 878 -17.46 8.55 7.86
CA PHE A 878 -17.86 9.16 9.12
C PHE A 878 -18.22 10.64 8.97
N ASP A 879 -18.25 11.16 7.73
CA ASP A 879 -18.51 12.58 7.45
C ASP A 879 -17.60 13.52 8.27
N ALA A 880 -16.36 13.08 8.51
CA ALA A 880 -15.42 13.80 9.37
C ALA A 880 -14.46 14.69 8.60
N ILE A 881 -14.44 14.62 7.27
CA ILE A 881 -13.55 15.42 6.42
C ILE A 881 -14.29 15.86 5.17
N HIS A 882 -14.26 17.16 4.89
CA HIS A 882 -14.98 17.80 3.80
C HIS A 882 -14.09 18.80 3.07
N LEU A 883 -14.41 19.07 1.81
CA LEU A 883 -13.76 20.15 1.07
C LEU A 883 -14.47 21.48 1.35
N GLN A 884 -13.67 22.52 1.58
CA GLN A 884 -14.14 23.91 1.63
C GLN A 884 -13.44 24.73 0.56
N ARG A 885 -14.18 25.63 -0.09
CA ARG A 885 -13.71 26.48 -1.18
C ARG A 885 -12.94 27.70 -0.65
N ASP A 886 -11.84 27.43 0.04
CA ASP A 886 -11.03 28.44 0.74
C ASP A 886 -10.29 29.41 -0.21
N LEU A 887 -10.05 28.97 -1.45
CA LEU A 887 -9.14 29.64 -2.39
C LEU A 887 -9.84 29.88 -3.73
N PRO A 888 -10.91 30.69 -3.77
CA PRO A 888 -11.75 30.88 -4.96
C PRO A 888 -10.99 31.39 -6.19
N ASP A 889 -9.88 32.11 -5.99
CA ASP A 889 -9.00 32.60 -7.06
C ASP A 889 -8.24 31.47 -7.77
N ALA A 890 -8.19 30.26 -7.18
CA ALA A 890 -7.50 29.13 -7.80
C ALA A 890 -8.23 28.59 -9.04
N SER A 891 -9.49 28.96 -9.26
CA SER A 891 -10.26 28.61 -10.45
C SER A 891 -9.96 29.54 -11.64
N ARG A 892 -9.15 30.58 -11.44
CA ARG A 892 -8.81 31.55 -12.47
C ARG A 892 -7.71 31.02 -13.39
N MET A 893 -8.10 30.50 -14.54
CA MET A 893 -7.19 29.94 -15.53
C MET A 893 -6.71 31.02 -16.51
N TYR A 894 -5.45 30.91 -16.95
CA TYR A 894 -4.86 31.80 -17.94
C TYR A 894 -4.34 31.01 -19.14
N ARG A 895 -4.29 31.64 -20.30
CA ARG A 895 -3.59 31.09 -21.46
C ARG A 895 -2.07 31.15 -21.25
N CYS A 896 -1.34 30.15 -21.73
CA CYS A 896 0.13 30.11 -21.62
C CYS A 896 0.79 31.30 -22.31
N GLU A 897 0.20 31.81 -23.38
CA GLU A 897 0.64 33.03 -24.08
C GLU A 897 0.50 34.28 -23.20
N ASP A 898 -0.43 34.26 -22.24
CA ASP A 898 -0.74 35.35 -21.32
C ASP A 898 -0.10 35.17 -19.94
N LYS A 899 0.67 34.10 -19.69
CA LYS A 899 1.21 33.76 -18.35
C LYS A 899 1.96 34.89 -17.66
N ILE A 900 2.70 35.71 -18.42
CA ILE A 900 3.45 36.86 -17.87
C ILE A 900 2.49 37.86 -17.21
N LYS A 901 1.27 38.04 -17.75
CA LYS A 901 0.24 38.93 -17.18
C LYS A 901 -0.23 38.46 -15.80
N ALA A 902 -0.15 37.17 -15.51
CA ALA A 902 -0.52 36.60 -14.21
C ALA A 902 0.68 36.51 -13.25
N VAL A 903 1.81 35.98 -13.72
CA VAL A 903 3.00 35.69 -12.91
C VAL A 903 3.71 36.98 -12.47
N LEU A 904 3.92 37.95 -13.36
CA LEU A 904 4.71 39.14 -13.06
C LEU A 904 4.08 40.01 -11.94
N PRO A 905 2.76 40.31 -11.96
CA PRO A 905 2.14 41.05 -10.86
C PRO A 905 2.20 40.32 -9.52
N TYR A 906 2.04 39.00 -9.52
CA TYR A 906 2.15 38.21 -8.29
C TYR A 906 3.60 38.19 -7.77
N ALA A 907 4.59 37.98 -8.63
CA ALA A 907 6.01 38.03 -8.27
C ALA A 907 6.40 39.39 -7.65
N ALA A 908 5.92 40.49 -8.22
CA ALA A 908 6.14 41.83 -7.68
C ALA A 908 5.48 42.01 -6.30
N LYS A 909 4.21 41.58 -6.14
CA LYS A 909 3.50 41.61 -4.85
C LYS A 909 4.22 40.78 -3.78
N ARG A 910 4.67 39.57 -4.13
CA ARG A 910 5.45 38.68 -3.27
C ARG A 910 6.75 39.34 -2.82
N LYS A 911 7.52 39.91 -3.74
CA LYS A 911 8.78 40.61 -3.42
C LYS A 911 8.57 41.76 -2.44
N LEU A 912 7.47 42.52 -2.60
CA LEU A 912 7.09 43.55 -1.64
C LEU A 912 6.76 42.96 -0.26
N LYS A 913 5.96 41.88 -0.18
CA LYS A 913 5.65 41.20 1.10
C LYS A 913 6.90 40.75 1.84
N ILE A 914 7.85 40.13 1.13
CA ILE A 914 9.14 39.68 1.70
C ILE A 914 9.92 40.87 2.29
N LEU A 915 10.00 41.99 1.57
CA LEU A 915 10.67 43.20 2.03
C LEU A 915 10.02 43.81 3.29
N PHE A 916 8.69 43.81 3.36
CA PHE A 916 7.98 44.32 4.54
C PHE A 916 8.13 43.41 5.76
N LYS A 917 8.10 42.09 5.59
CA LYS A 917 8.29 41.14 6.69
C LYS A 917 9.71 41.18 7.27
N LYS A 918 10.74 41.42 6.43
CA LYS A 918 12.12 41.66 6.88
C LYS A 918 12.25 42.93 7.73
N LYS A 919 11.36 43.92 7.58
CA LYS A 919 11.34 45.15 8.38
C LYS A 919 10.57 45.02 9.70
N SER A 920 9.71 44.01 9.84
CA SER A 920 8.88 43.78 11.03
C SER A 920 9.47 42.75 12.00
N LYS A 921 10.52 42.03 11.59
CA LYS A 921 11.39 41.23 12.46
C LYS A 921 12.59 42.08 12.84
#